data_AF-A0A8H7M7H1-F1
#
_entry.id   AF-A0A8H7M7H1-F1
#
_cell.length_a   1.000
_cell.length_b   1.000
_cell.length_c   1.000
_cell.angle_alpha   90.00
_cell.angle_beta   90.00
_cell.angle_gamma   90.00
#
_symmetry.space_group_name_H-M   'P 1'
#
loop_
_entity.id
_entity.type
_entity.pdbx_description
1 polymer ?
#
loop_
_entity_poly.entity_id
_entity_poly.type
_entity_poly.pdbx_seq_one_letter_code
_entity_poly.pdbx_strand_id
1 'polypeptide(L)'
;MRSTSAVVAALAACVAAAPSLKLTVTGPSVVTDVDNLTVKAIVTNTGAETVKLLKDPRTVLSDWRTNTFAIEGAAGTPAFTGIKVKYSPELALKSGDESKFAVLAPGQSFELTHDLAGVYNFTRSGAGDYKFSAGNVFQYVDSNGQLATVAAEAQSHKLKVGGSLASFKGAPKHDKSGIARRAIGYTSCSSTRQSQIATAANSANSYVSSANSYLAGISSGTTRYTTWFGTFTSSRFSTVKSHYSLIGTDATSTTYDCTCTESGTYAYVYPSSPAMSTSVVPSGMLPTPALTLAPEPLFTSNPTLPSTVALMTTFTASLVPSLLQSPARIKLSTMPTTTTSRLKRPLDIRDHAALSLRGSVPFVSPLLRLARVQGATAVTEFAIRIVLLVHLKCHRDTGLILHAVTTCEPTRESTATVVTNTGSDSVKLLKDPSSVLSDWQTNSFIIKSRIGTPLFTGIRIKYSPELALKSGDESNFVILAPGESFALAHSLAGVYNFTRSGAGEYNFSASNILQYVDENGRLAAITAETTTNKLRIGGSLVALRHKEKPSRRAMLRRDIGYSGCSEAQKSQISTAANFANEYVANATAYLRSISTGTTRYTQWFGTFDSTRFGTVKLHFENIGTDATSSTYDCGCTQSATYAYVYQDRPGYVYLCEAFWSALDVGSDSRAGTIVHEQSHFVVNGVLMIMFTAQLPLAY
;
A
#
# COMPACT_ATOMS: atom_id res chain seq x y z
N MET A 1 -51.10 -73.74 55.10
CA MET A 1 -49.98 -72.78 54.97
C MET A 1 -49.63 -72.64 53.49
N ARG A 2 -49.60 -71.42 52.95
CA ARG A 2 -48.95 -71.07 51.67
C ARG A 2 -48.48 -69.62 51.77
N SER A 3 -47.17 -69.41 51.93
CA SER A 3 -46.58 -68.07 52.08
C SER A 3 -46.13 -67.56 50.72
N THR A 4 -46.86 -66.61 50.14
CA THR A 4 -46.49 -65.93 48.89
C THR A 4 -45.52 -64.80 49.18
N SER A 5 -44.22 -65.02 48.92
CA SER A 5 -43.20 -63.98 49.04
C SER A 5 -43.26 -63.06 47.81
N ALA A 6 -43.67 -61.81 48.00
CA ALA A 6 -43.65 -60.80 46.95
C ALA A 6 -42.25 -60.15 46.87
N VAL A 7 -41.53 -60.39 45.78
CA VAL A 7 -40.24 -59.72 45.52
C VAL A 7 -40.52 -58.34 44.93
N VAL A 8 -40.31 -57.29 45.71
CA VAL A 8 -40.38 -55.90 45.24
C VAL A 8 -39.09 -55.56 44.50
N ALA A 9 -39.12 -55.63 43.17
CA ALA A 9 -38.02 -55.18 42.32
C ALA A 9 -37.96 -53.65 42.33
N ALA A 10 -37.06 -53.09 43.13
CA ALA A 10 -36.81 -51.65 43.15
C ALA A 10 -36.14 -51.21 41.83
N LEU A 11 -36.91 -50.58 40.94
CA LEU A 11 -36.40 -49.90 39.76
C LEU A 11 -35.57 -48.69 40.21
N ALA A 12 -34.27 -48.90 40.41
CA ALA A 12 -33.30 -47.85 40.62
C ALA A 12 -33.17 -47.02 39.34
N ALA A 13 -33.98 -45.96 39.24
CA ALA A 13 -33.83 -44.95 38.21
C ALA A 13 -32.46 -44.28 38.40
N CYS A 14 -31.49 -44.64 37.56
CA CYS A 14 -30.17 -44.02 37.53
C CYS A 14 -30.31 -42.59 37.00
N VAL A 15 -30.64 -41.66 37.90
CA VAL A 15 -30.50 -40.23 37.68
C VAL A 15 -29.00 -39.97 37.51
N ALA A 16 -28.56 -39.80 36.26
CA ALA A 16 -27.17 -39.49 35.93
C ALA A 16 -26.71 -38.31 36.78
N ALA A 17 -25.66 -38.52 37.59
CA ALA A 17 -25.28 -37.57 38.61
C ALA A 17 -24.64 -36.35 37.95
N ALA A 18 -25.24 -35.17 38.14
CA ALA A 18 -24.70 -33.93 37.60
C ALA A 18 -23.22 -33.79 38.02
N PRO A 19 -22.27 -33.62 37.07
CA PRO A 19 -20.85 -33.57 37.39
C PRO A 19 -20.54 -32.60 38.51
N SER A 20 -19.81 -33.08 39.50
CA SER A 20 -19.41 -32.30 40.67
C SER A 20 -17.90 -32.09 40.62
N LEU A 21 -17.48 -30.82 40.68
CA LEU A 21 -16.08 -30.42 40.56
C LEU A 21 -15.69 -29.52 41.73
N LYS A 22 -14.45 -29.67 42.20
CA LYS A 22 -13.78 -28.71 43.08
C LYS A 22 -12.63 -28.04 42.34
N LEU A 23 -12.56 -26.71 42.41
CA LEU A 23 -11.51 -25.88 41.84
C LEU A 23 -10.72 -25.21 42.98
N THR A 24 -9.45 -25.57 43.14
CA THR A 24 -8.56 -24.96 44.14
C THR A 24 -7.47 -24.15 43.44
N VAL A 25 -7.34 -22.88 43.81
CA VAL A 25 -6.24 -22.01 43.38
C VAL A 25 -5.18 -21.98 44.48
N THR A 26 -3.91 -22.15 44.12
CA THR A 26 -2.77 -22.20 45.05
C THR A 26 -1.56 -21.46 44.47
N GLY A 27 -0.64 -20.99 45.31
CA GLY A 27 0.56 -20.28 44.86
C GLY A 27 1.44 -19.79 46.02
N PRO A 28 2.48 -19.00 45.73
CA PRO A 28 3.28 -18.34 46.76
C PRO A 28 2.44 -17.41 47.64
N SER A 29 2.88 -17.17 48.88
CA SER A 29 2.24 -16.21 49.80
C SER A 29 2.71 -14.76 49.58
N VAL A 30 3.93 -14.58 49.08
CA VAL A 30 4.53 -13.28 48.72
C VAL A 30 5.30 -13.42 47.40
N VAL A 31 5.19 -12.42 46.53
CA VAL A 31 5.97 -12.28 45.29
C VAL A 31 6.53 -10.85 45.25
N THR A 32 7.86 -10.74 45.24
CA THR A 32 8.59 -9.46 45.17
C THR A 32 9.02 -9.07 43.74
N ASP A 33 8.72 -9.92 42.76
CA ASP A 33 8.91 -9.64 41.34
C ASP A 33 7.91 -10.45 40.51
N VAL A 34 7.02 -9.76 39.79
CA VAL A 34 5.99 -10.41 38.98
C VAL A 34 6.51 -11.21 37.78
N ASP A 35 7.81 -11.14 37.43
CA ASP A 35 8.42 -12.11 36.50
C ASP A 35 8.38 -13.56 37.04
N ASN A 36 8.18 -13.73 38.35
CA ASN A 36 8.05 -15.02 39.05
C ASN A 36 6.61 -15.30 39.53
N LEU A 37 5.60 -14.61 38.99
CA LEU A 37 4.21 -14.76 39.40
C LEU A 37 3.56 -16.04 38.81
N THR A 38 3.73 -17.17 39.47
CA THR A 38 3.09 -18.45 39.09
C THR A 38 1.96 -18.84 40.05
N VAL A 39 0.85 -19.35 39.50
CA VAL A 39 -0.32 -19.82 40.26
C VAL A 39 -0.74 -21.20 39.77
N LYS A 40 -0.85 -22.19 40.67
CA LYS A 40 -1.28 -23.55 40.35
C LYS A 40 -2.78 -23.71 40.58
N ALA A 41 -3.49 -24.10 39.53
CA ALA A 41 -4.90 -24.46 39.58
C ALA A 41 -5.06 -25.98 39.61
N ILE A 42 -5.97 -26.46 40.45
CA ILE A 42 -6.28 -27.87 40.67
C ILE A 42 -7.79 -28.05 40.48
N VAL A 43 -8.19 -28.83 39.46
CA VAL A 43 -9.60 -29.19 39.20
C VAL A 43 -9.78 -30.66 39.53
N THR A 44 -10.49 -30.95 40.62
CA THR A 44 -10.76 -32.31 41.10
C THR A 44 -12.20 -32.71 40.77
N ASN A 45 -12.38 -33.90 40.22
CA ASN A 45 -13.71 -34.51 40.10
C ASN A 45 -14.16 -35.05 41.46
N THR A 46 -15.22 -34.48 42.02
CA THR A 46 -15.84 -34.89 43.29
C THR A 46 -17.12 -35.70 43.08
N GLY A 47 -17.54 -35.91 41.83
CA GLY A 47 -18.67 -36.77 41.47
C GLY A 47 -18.30 -38.26 41.41
N ALA A 48 -19.33 -39.10 41.29
CA ALA A 48 -19.20 -40.57 41.20
C ALA A 48 -18.98 -41.10 39.76
N GLU A 49 -19.06 -40.23 38.75
CA GLU A 49 -18.92 -40.58 37.33
C GLU A 49 -17.66 -39.93 36.72
N THR A 50 -17.10 -40.52 35.65
CA THR A 50 -15.95 -39.97 34.94
C THR A 50 -16.36 -38.79 34.05
N VAL A 51 -15.68 -37.65 34.17
CA VAL A 51 -16.03 -36.41 33.46
C VAL A 51 -14.99 -36.10 32.38
N LYS A 52 -15.44 -35.86 31.14
CA LYS A 52 -14.60 -35.40 30.02
C LYS A 52 -14.73 -33.89 29.85
N LEU A 53 -13.84 -33.14 30.49
CA LEU A 53 -13.81 -31.66 30.46
C LEU A 53 -13.10 -31.15 29.21
N LEU A 54 -13.62 -30.08 28.60
CA LEU A 54 -12.95 -29.37 27.50
C LEU A 54 -11.92 -28.38 28.04
N LYS A 55 -10.69 -28.42 27.52
CA LYS A 55 -9.60 -27.46 27.80
C LYS A 55 -9.82 -26.15 27.06
N ASP A 56 -10.95 -25.50 27.30
CA ASP A 56 -11.27 -24.21 26.70
C ASP A 56 -10.22 -23.16 27.12
N PRO A 57 -9.61 -22.41 26.18
CA PRO A 57 -8.58 -21.40 26.47
C PRO A 57 -8.96 -20.32 27.50
N ARG A 58 -10.25 -20.18 27.83
CA ARG A 58 -10.80 -19.23 28.81
C ARG A 58 -10.88 -19.82 30.24
N THR A 59 -10.36 -21.03 30.46
CA THR A 59 -10.46 -21.78 31.73
C THR A 59 -9.09 -22.24 32.22
N VAL A 60 -9.00 -22.62 33.51
CA VAL A 60 -7.75 -23.11 34.13
C VAL A 60 -7.23 -24.45 33.58
N LEU A 61 -8.01 -25.12 32.72
CA LEU A 61 -7.64 -26.39 32.07
C LEU A 61 -6.72 -26.19 30.86
N SER A 62 -6.50 -24.96 30.43
CA SER A 62 -5.63 -24.57 29.31
C SER A 62 -4.44 -23.76 29.80
N ASP A 63 -3.29 -23.93 29.17
CA ASP A 63 -2.05 -23.16 29.37
C ASP A 63 -2.06 -21.81 28.64
N TRP A 64 -3.11 -21.53 27.87
CA TRP A 64 -3.28 -20.26 27.17
C TRP A 64 -3.37 -19.09 28.16
N ARG A 65 -2.55 -18.07 27.89
CA ARG A 65 -2.38 -16.87 28.74
C ARG A 65 -3.53 -15.87 28.57
N THR A 66 -4.77 -16.33 28.75
CA THR A 66 -5.99 -15.51 28.70
C THR A 66 -6.41 -14.99 30.08
N ASN A 67 -7.54 -14.29 30.18
CA ASN A 67 -8.02 -13.68 31.43
C ASN A 67 -8.75 -14.70 32.32
N THR A 68 -8.07 -15.80 32.66
CA THR A 68 -8.60 -16.96 33.40
C THR A 68 -8.84 -16.66 34.89
N PHE A 69 -8.12 -15.67 35.44
CA PHE A 69 -8.18 -15.30 36.86
C PHE A 69 -8.80 -13.91 37.06
N ALA A 70 -9.80 -13.82 37.93
CA ALA A 70 -10.26 -12.59 38.53
C ALA A 70 -9.34 -12.25 39.71
N ILE A 71 -8.59 -11.15 39.59
CA ILE A 71 -7.61 -10.70 40.59
C ILE A 71 -8.12 -9.40 41.22
N GLU A 72 -8.33 -9.40 42.53
CA GLU A 72 -8.90 -8.29 43.29
C GLU A 72 -7.96 -7.87 44.43
N GLY A 73 -7.59 -6.59 44.50
CA GLY A 73 -6.84 -6.00 45.61
C GLY A 73 -7.52 -4.75 46.14
N ALA A 74 -7.13 -4.30 47.35
CA ALA A 74 -7.77 -3.19 48.04
C ALA A 74 -7.72 -1.85 47.26
N ALA A 75 -6.68 -1.63 46.46
CA ALA A 75 -6.51 -0.45 45.61
C ALA A 75 -7.00 -0.65 44.16
N GLY A 76 -7.64 -1.77 43.85
CA GLY A 76 -8.22 -2.08 42.53
C GLY A 76 -7.75 -3.41 41.93
N THR A 77 -8.15 -3.65 40.69
CA THR A 77 -7.77 -4.84 39.89
C THR A 77 -6.58 -4.53 38.97
N PRO A 78 -5.66 -5.48 38.72
CA PRO A 78 -4.57 -5.28 37.77
C PRO A 78 -5.09 -5.25 36.33
N ALA A 79 -4.37 -4.55 35.45
CA ALA A 79 -4.73 -4.48 34.04
C ALA A 79 -4.37 -5.80 33.33
N PHE A 80 -5.34 -6.44 32.68
CA PHE A 80 -5.10 -7.64 31.87
C PHE A 80 -4.37 -7.28 30.57
N THR A 81 -3.27 -8.00 30.31
CA THR A 81 -2.34 -7.77 29.18
C THR A 81 -2.13 -9.00 28.30
N GLY A 82 -2.62 -10.18 28.73
CA GLY A 82 -2.55 -11.44 28.00
C GLY A 82 -3.50 -11.55 26.80
N ILE A 83 -3.61 -12.76 26.26
CA ILE A 83 -4.29 -13.07 25.00
C ILE A 83 -5.82 -12.94 25.10
N LYS A 84 -6.45 -12.34 24.09
CA LYS A 84 -7.90 -12.51 23.82
C LYS A 84 -8.09 -13.38 22.58
N VAL A 85 -8.90 -14.43 22.70
CA VAL A 85 -9.07 -15.49 21.67
C VAL A 85 -10.53 -15.66 21.27
N LYS A 86 -10.76 -15.91 19.98
CA LYS A 86 -12.03 -16.39 19.41
C LYS A 86 -11.90 -17.90 19.21
N TYR A 87 -12.62 -18.66 20.04
CA TYR A 87 -12.63 -20.12 20.07
C TYR A 87 -14.07 -20.63 19.89
N SER A 88 -14.24 -21.81 19.28
CA SER A 88 -15.52 -22.52 19.18
C SER A 88 -15.38 -23.91 19.81
N PRO A 89 -16.00 -24.12 20.98
CA PRO A 89 -16.08 -25.44 21.60
C PRO A 89 -16.71 -26.50 20.69
N GLU A 90 -17.68 -26.12 19.87
CA GLU A 90 -18.42 -27.03 18.98
C GLU A 90 -17.51 -27.56 17.86
N LEU A 91 -16.57 -26.73 17.38
CA LEU A 91 -15.55 -27.15 16.42
C LEU A 91 -14.42 -27.92 17.08
N ALA A 92 -14.06 -27.61 18.33
CA ALA A 92 -13.12 -28.42 19.10
C ALA A 92 -13.66 -29.84 19.32
N LEU A 93 -14.93 -29.98 19.72
CA LEU A 93 -15.61 -31.27 19.84
C LEU A 93 -15.67 -32.03 18.50
N LYS A 94 -16.08 -31.34 17.42
CA LYS A 94 -16.15 -31.94 16.07
C LYS A 94 -14.80 -32.34 15.48
N SER A 95 -13.68 -31.84 16.01
CA SER A 95 -12.34 -32.20 15.52
C SER A 95 -11.90 -33.60 15.93
N GLY A 96 -12.53 -34.21 16.95
CA GLY A 96 -12.10 -35.51 17.50
C GLY A 96 -10.76 -35.49 18.24
N ASP A 97 -10.18 -34.31 18.45
CA ASP A 97 -8.86 -34.12 19.05
C ASP A 97 -8.90 -34.31 20.58
N GLU A 98 -8.59 -35.53 21.03
CA GLU A 98 -8.52 -35.88 22.46
C GLU A 98 -7.54 -35.02 23.27
N SER A 99 -6.55 -34.37 22.64
CA SER A 99 -5.65 -33.45 23.35
C SER A 99 -6.39 -32.25 23.94
N LYS A 100 -7.52 -31.85 23.34
CA LYS A 100 -8.39 -30.76 23.81
C LYS A 100 -9.22 -31.11 25.04
N PHE A 101 -9.14 -32.36 25.53
CA PHE A 101 -9.92 -32.81 26.69
C PHE A 101 -9.05 -33.20 27.89
N ALA A 102 -9.62 -33.05 29.08
CA ALA A 102 -9.12 -33.61 30.33
C ALA A 102 -10.17 -34.59 30.85
N VAL A 103 -9.84 -35.89 30.83
CA VAL A 103 -10.69 -36.94 31.38
C VAL A 103 -10.33 -37.17 32.84
N LEU A 104 -11.30 -37.01 33.74
CA LEU A 104 -11.12 -37.19 35.18
C LEU A 104 -12.07 -38.26 35.72
N ALA A 105 -11.51 -39.38 36.16
CA ALA A 105 -12.21 -40.37 36.97
C ALA A 105 -12.64 -39.78 38.33
N PRO A 106 -13.58 -40.42 39.06
CA PRO A 106 -13.95 -40.01 40.42
C PRO A 106 -12.73 -39.85 41.34
N GLY A 107 -12.63 -38.70 42.02
CA GLY A 107 -11.49 -38.34 42.87
C GLY A 107 -10.21 -37.89 42.14
N GLN A 108 -10.14 -38.03 40.81
CA GLN A 108 -8.97 -37.61 40.03
C GLN A 108 -8.89 -36.08 39.91
N SER A 109 -7.68 -35.55 39.92
CA SER A 109 -7.42 -34.12 39.71
C SER A 109 -6.64 -33.85 38.41
N PHE A 110 -7.03 -32.78 37.71
CA PHE A 110 -6.19 -32.11 36.71
C PHE A 110 -5.44 -30.98 37.41
N GLU A 111 -4.14 -30.88 37.17
CA GLU A 111 -3.29 -29.85 37.77
C GLU A 111 -2.54 -29.08 36.68
N LEU A 112 -2.56 -27.74 36.75
CA LEU A 112 -1.80 -26.90 35.83
C LEU A 112 -1.21 -25.68 36.57
N THR A 113 0.07 -25.40 36.32
CA THR A 113 0.74 -24.20 36.83
C THR A 113 0.72 -23.13 35.75
N HIS A 114 0.06 -22.01 36.05
CA HIS A 114 -0.10 -20.86 35.16
C HIS A 114 0.99 -19.84 35.46
N ASP A 115 1.78 -19.45 34.45
CA ASP A 115 2.71 -18.32 34.54
C ASP A 115 1.98 -17.02 34.18
N LEU A 116 1.69 -16.21 35.19
CA LEU A 116 0.92 -14.97 35.07
C LEU A 116 1.81 -13.73 34.84
N ALA A 117 3.13 -13.91 34.87
CA ALA A 117 4.09 -12.89 34.45
C ALA A 117 3.75 -12.42 33.02
N GLY A 118 3.60 -11.10 32.82
CA GLY A 118 3.22 -10.51 31.54
C GLY A 118 1.77 -10.78 31.09
N VAL A 119 0.96 -11.44 31.91
CA VAL A 119 -0.49 -11.66 31.68
C VAL A 119 -1.31 -10.59 32.42
N TYR A 120 -0.83 -10.13 33.57
CA TYR A 120 -1.43 -9.06 34.38
C TYR A 120 -0.39 -8.01 34.77
N ASN A 121 -0.79 -6.73 34.72
CA ASN A 121 0.04 -5.58 35.07
C ASN A 121 -0.50 -4.90 36.34
N PHE A 122 0.31 -4.89 37.39
CA PHE A 122 -0.06 -4.39 38.72
C PHE A 122 0.36 -2.92 38.95
N THR A 123 1.03 -2.27 38.00
CA THR A 123 1.58 -0.90 38.19
C THR A 123 0.51 0.14 38.51
N ARG A 124 -0.73 -0.04 38.04
CA ARG A 124 -1.87 0.83 38.36
C ARG A 124 -2.57 0.49 39.68
N SER A 125 -2.59 -0.79 40.05
CA SER A 125 -3.26 -1.28 41.27
C SER A 125 -2.34 -1.28 42.51
N GLY A 126 -1.04 -1.08 42.30
CA GLY A 126 -0.03 -0.93 43.36
C GLY A 126 0.60 -2.24 43.84
N ALA A 127 1.46 -2.11 44.86
CA ALA A 127 1.88 -3.24 45.69
C ALA A 127 0.84 -3.44 46.80
N GLY A 128 0.52 -4.68 47.15
CA GLY A 128 -0.51 -4.98 48.14
C GLY A 128 -0.93 -6.45 48.15
N ASP A 129 -1.95 -6.74 48.95
CA ASP A 129 -2.52 -8.07 49.09
C ASP A 129 -3.67 -8.27 48.07
N TYR A 130 -3.57 -9.34 47.28
CA TYR A 130 -4.50 -9.68 46.19
C TYR A 130 -5.15 -11.04 46.41
N LYS A 131 -6.45 -11.12 46.12
CA LYS A 131 -7.24 -12.35 46.03
C LYS A 131 -7.27 -12.82 44.57
N PHE A 132 -6.87 -14.06 44.33
CA PHE A 132 -6.88 -14.72 43.03
C PHE A 132 -8.01 -15.76 42.98
N SER A 133 -9.10 -15.42 42.29
CA SER A 133 -10.20 -16.34 41.97
C SER A 133 -10.08 -16.81 40.52
N ALA A 134 -10.31 -18.09 40.26
CA ALA A 134 -10.39 -18.63 38.89
C ALA A 134 -11.84 -18.71 38.41
N GLY A 135 -12.06 -18.59 37.09
CA GLY A 135 -13.36 -18.89 36.48
C GLY A 135 -13.77 -20.35 36.73
N ASN A 136 -14.96 -20.57 37.30
CA ASN A 136 -15.38 -21.88 37.82
C ASN A 136 -16.37 -22.64 36.93
N VAL A 137 -16.82 -22.06 35.82
CA VAL A 137 -17.71 -22.73 34.85
C VAL A 137 -16.87 -23.41 33.78
N PHE A 138 -17.00 -24.73 33.67
CA PHE A 138 -16.34 -25.56 32.68
C PHE A 138 -17.35 -26.15 31.70
N GLN A 139 -16.87 -26.50 30.51
CA GLN A 139 -17.65 -27.29 29.54
C GLN A 139 -17.22 -28.74 29.60
N TYR A 140 -18.18 -29.66 29.47
CA TYR A 140 -17.94 -31.10 29.48
C TYR A 140 -18.76 -31.80 28.39
N VAL A 141 -18.31 -32.99 27.99
CA VAL A 141 -19.06 -33.85 27.07
C VAL A 141 -20.04 -34.70 27.87
N ASP A 142 -21.34 -34.60 27.57
CA ASP A 142 -22.40 -35.36 28.22
C ASP A 142 -22.53 -36.80 27.69
N SER A 143 -23.47 -37.57 28.25
CA SER A 143 -23.76 -38.95 27.83
C SER A 143 -24.31 -39.06 26.39
N ASN A 144 -24.71 -37.95 25.76
CA ASN A 144 -25.21 -37.85 24.39
C ASN A 144 -24.12 -37.36 23.42
N GLY A 145 -22.88 -37.20 23.88
CA GLY A 145 -21.78 -36.64 23.10
C GLY A 145 -21.91 -35.14 22.80
N GLN A 146 -22.75 -34.41 23.53
CA GLN A 146 -22.99 -32.97 23.37
C GLN A 146 -22.21 -32.16 24.43
N LEU A 147 -22.09 -30.85 24.21
CA LEU A 147 -21.48 -29.95 25.19
C LEU A 147 -22.50 -29.47 26.22
N ALA A 148 -22.23 -29.77 27.49
CA ALA A 148 -22.93 -29.25 28.64
C ALA A 148 -22.00 -28.39 29.51
N THR A 149 -22.55 -27.71 30.53
CA THR A 149 -21.77 -26.86 31.46
C THR A 149 -21.91 -27.33 32.90
N VAL A 150 -20.82 -27.18 33.66
CA VAL A 150 -20.73 -27.50 35.09
C VAL A 150 -20.04 -26.36 35.82
N ALA A 151 -20.54 -26.00 37.00
CA ALA A 151 -19.89 -25.04 37.89
C ALA A 151 -19.17 -25.77 39.04
N ALA A 152 -17.89 -25.47 39.24
CA ALA A 152 -17.10 -26.03 40.34
C ALA A 152 -17.25 -25.21 41.63
N GLU A 153 -17.12 -25.88 42.78
CA GLU A 153 -16.87 -25.21 44.07
C GLU A 153 -15.46 -24.60 44.02
N ALA A 154 -15.35 -23.27 44.05
CA ALA A 154 -14.09 -22.56 43.79
C ALA A 154 -13.48 -21.93 45.05
N GLN A 155 -12.22 -22.28 45.33
CA GLN A 155 -11.44 -21.77 46.45
C GLN A 155 -10.32 -20.84 45.94
N SER A 156 -10.38 -19.57 46.34
CA SER A 156 -9.47 -18.50 45.90
C SER A 156 -8.19 -18.44 46.73
N HIS A 157 -7.04 -18.17 46.10
CA HIS A 157 -5.77 -17.93 46.79
C HIS A 157 -5.63 -16.47 47.25
N LYS A 158 -4.79 -16.22 48.26
CA LYS A 158 -4.36 -14.86 48.65
C LYS A 158 -2.84 -14.76 48.59
N LEU A 159 -2.35 -13.71 47.92
CA LEU A 159 -0.94 -13.47 47.64
C LEU A 159 -0.64 -11.97 47.79
N LYS A 160 0.47 -11.64 48.48
CA LYS A 160 1.04 -10.29 48.51
C LYS A 160 1.96 -10.05 47.31
N VAL A 161 1.67 -9.05 46.49
CA VAL A 161 2.51 -8.63 45.35
C VAL A 161 3.23 -7.34 45.72
N GLY A 162 4.54 -7.27 45.44
CA GLY A 162 5.37 -6.09 45.68
C GLY A 162 6.63 -6.08 44.85
N GLY A 163 7.51 -5.10 45.08
CA GLY A 163 8.75 -4.91 44.30
C GLY A 163 8.46 -4.57 42.84
N SER A 164 8.85 -5.44 41.91
CA SER A 164 8.51 -5.24 40.48
C SER A 164 7.04 -5.57 40.22
N LEU A 165 6.28 -4.59 39.67
CA LEU A 165 4.82 -4.67 39.45
C LEU A 165 4.42 -4.85 37.97
N ALA A 166 5.38 -4.94 37.06
CA ALA A 166 5.13 -5.21 35.64
C ALA A 166 6.19 -6.15 35.09
N SER A 167 5.74 -7.08 34.26
CA SER A 167 6.58 -8.05 33.56
C SER A 167 6.36 -7.91 32.05
N PHE A 168 7.43 -8.11 31.27
CA PHE A 168 7.38 -8.22 29.81
C PHE A 168 7.65 -9.66 29.33
N LYS A 169 7.68 -10.62 30.26
CA LYS A 169 7.94 -12.04 30.00
C LYS A 169 6.91 -12.60 29.03
N GLY A 170 7.37 -13.22 27.95
CA GLY A 170 6.49 -13.75 26.90
C GLY A 170 5.58 -12.71 26.23
N ALA A 171 5.89 -11.41 26.30
CA ALA A 171 5.22 -10.43 25.45
C ALA A 171 5.70 -10.59 23.99
N PRO A 172 4.86 -10.32 22.97
CA PRO A 172 5.27 -10.41 21.57
C PRO A 172 6.45 -9.49 21.25
N LYS A 173 7.50 -10.04 20.62
CA LYS A 173 8.61 -9.27 20.06
C LYS A 173 8.20 -8.61 18.73
N HIS A 174 7.20 -7.73 18.77
CA HIS A 174 6.85 -6.91 17.63
C HIS A 174 7.93 -5.83 17.40
N ASP A 175 8.32 -5.63 16.14
CA ASP A 175 9.24 -4.58 15.74
C ASP A 175 8.72 -3.20 16.14
N LYS A 176 9.63 -2.30 16.53
CA LYS A 176 9.29 -0.96 17.07
C LYS A 176 8.80 0.05 16.01
N SER A 177 8.09 -0.40 14.98
CA SER A 177 7.51 0.44 13.94
C SER A 177 6.21 1.11 14.43
N GLY A 178 6.36 2.10 15.30
CA GLY A 178 5.25 2.95 15.78
C GLY A 178 4.72 3.88 14.70
N ILE A 179 4.04 3.34 13.69
CA ILE A 179 3.29 4.09 12.68
C ILE A 179 1.99 3.32 12.42
N ALA A 180 0.84 4.02 12.45
CA ALA A 180 -0.43 3.45 12.05
C ALA A 180 -0.37 3.02 10.57
N ARG A 181 -0.44 1.71 10.32
CA ARG A 181 -0.42 1.16 8.95
C ARG A 181 -1.73 1.51 8.25
N ARG A 182 -1.71 1.55 6.92
CA ARG A 182 -2.90 1.78 6.07
C ARG A 182 -3.20 0.61 5.12
N ALA A 183 -2.52 -0.51 5.34
CA ALA A 183 -2.58 -1.72 4.53
C ALA A 183 -2.39 -2.95 5.41
N ILE A 184 -2.77 -4.11 4.87
CA ILE A 184 -2.81 -5.39 5.57
C ILE A 184 -1.40 -5.95 5.72
N GLY A 185 -0.94 -6.14 6.96
CA GLY A 185 0.32 -6.84 7.23
C GLY A 185 0.13 -8.35 7.21
N TYR A 186 1.16 -9.10 6.83
CA TYR A 186 1.15 -10.57 6.84
C TYR A 186 2.41 -11.15 7.49
N THR A 187 2.23 -12.10 8.42
CA THR A 187 3.31 -12.93 8.96
C THR A 187 3.05 -14.39 8.60
N SER A 188 4.01 -15.06 7.96
CA SER A 188 3.96 -16.50 7.62
C SER A 188 2.73 -16.99 6.82
N CYS A 189 1.99 -16.08 6.18
CA CYS A 189 0.82 -16.43 5.35
C CYS A 189 1.24 -16.79 3.91
N SER A 190 0.75 -17.91 3.37
CA SER A 190 0.86 -18.23 1.94
C SER A 190 0.05 -17.25 1.08
N SER A 191 0.36 -17.14 -0.21
CA SER A 191 -0.34 -16.24 -1.15
C SER A 191 -1.86 -16.45 -1.15
N THR A 192 -2.33 -17.70 -1.17
CA THR A 192 -3.77 -18.03 -1.06
C THR A 192 -4.39 -17.48 0.22
N ARG A 193 -3.73 -17.66 1.37
CA ARG A 193 -4.19 -17.10 2.66
C ARG A 193 -4.18 -15.57 2.62
N GLN A 194 -3.16 -14.94 2.04
CA GLN A 194 -3.08 -13.47 1.90
C GLN A 194 -4.29 -12.93 1.11
N SER A 195 -4.63 -13.52 -0.03
CA SER A 195 -5.80 -13.15 -0.83
C SER A 195 -7.11 -13.37 -0.07
N GLN A 196 -7.29 -14.52 0.60
CA GLN A 196 -8.48 -14.81 1.40
C GLN A 196 -8.66 -13.80 2.56
N ILE A 197 -7.56 -13.43 3.23
CA ILE A 197 -7.54 -12.41 4.28
C ILE A 197 -7.86 -11.03 3.71
N ALA A 198 -7.33 -10.66 2.54
CA ALA A 198 -7.61 -9.38 1.89
C ALA A 198 -9.11 -9.22 1.59
N THR A 199 -9.75 -10.26 1.05
CA THR A 199 -11.21 -10.28 0.86
C THR A 199 -11.94 -10.17 2.20
N ALA A 200 -11.59 -11.00 3.18
CA ALA A 200 -12.25 -11.02 4.49
C ALA A 200 -12.13 -9.67 5.25
N ALA A 201 -10.99 -8.99 5.17
CA ALA A 201 -10.77 -7.68 5.78
C ALA A 201 -11.64 -6.58 5.15
N ASN A 202 -11.78 -6.56 3.82
CA ASN A 202 -12.67 -5.63 3.13
C ASN A 202 -14.15 -5.90 3.43
N SER A 203 -14.56 -7.18 3.52
CA SER A 203 -15.89 -7.56 3.99
C SER A 203 -16.14 -7.16 5.44
N ALA A 204 -15.15 -7.32 6.34
CA ALA A 204 -15.24 -6.91 7.73
C ALA A 204 -15.44 -5.40 7.87
N ASN A 205 -14.68 -4.57 7.13
CA ASN A 205 -14.90 -3.12 7.08
C ASN A 205 -16.31 -2.76 6.58
N SER A 206 -16.83 -3.48 5.59
CA SER A 206 -18.19 -3.28 5.09
C SER A 206 -19.26 -3.63 6.13
N TYR A 207 -19.02 -4.66 6.96
CA TYR A 207 -19.88 -4.99 8.10
C TYR A 207 -19.77 -3.96 9.24
N VAL A 208 -18.58 -3.42 9.52
CA VAL A 208 -18.38 -2.34 10.50
C VAL A 208 -19.07 -1.05 10.05
N SER A 209 -18.94 -0.66 8.79
CA SER A 209 -19.70 0.45 8.19
C SER A 209 -21.20 0.21 8.31
N SER A 210 -21.69 -0.97 7.93
CA SER A 210 -23.13 -1.33 8.04
C SER A 210 -23.64 -1.33 9.49
N ALA A 211 -22.79 -1.71 10.45
CA ALA A 211 -23.10 -1.65 11.87
C ALA A 211 -23.15 -0.20 12.38
N ASN A 212 -22.22 0.66 11.95
CA ASN A 212 -22.23 2.09 12.26
C ASN A 212 -23.46 2.80 11.69
N SER A 213 -23.86 2.53 10.44
CA SER A 213 -25.11 3.06 9.85
C SER A 213 -26.35 2.61 10.64
N TYR A 214 -26.41 1.33 11.05
CA TYR A 214 -27.48 0.81 11.90
C TYR A 214 -27.51 1.47 13.30
N LEU A 215 -26.35 1.62 13.96
CA LEU A 215 -26.20 2.29 15.26
C LEU A 215 -26.38 3.82 15.18
N ALA A 216 -26.35 4.41 13.98
CA ALA A 216 -26.76 5.79 13.74
C ALA A 216 -28.28 5.93 13.67
N GLY A 217 -28.99 4.94 13.13
CA GLY A 217 -30.44 4.98 12.89
C GLY A 217 -31.36 4.49 14.02
N ILE A 218 -30.82 3.91 15.11
CA ILE A 218 -31.65 3.46 16.26
C ILE A 218 -31.60 4.43 17.44
N SER A 219 -32.76 4.61 18.09
CA SER A 219 -32.94 5.39 19.33
C SER A 219 -33.38 4.53 20.53
N SER A 220 -33.66 3.25 20.32
CA SER A 220 -34.16 2.31 21.32
C SER A 220 -33.67 0.88 21.05
N GLY A 221 -33.95 -0.05 21.97
CA GLY A 221 -33.56 -1.45 21.86
C GLY A 221 -34.38 -2.21 20.82
N THR A 222 -33.84 -2.38 19.61
CA THR A 222 -34.40 -3.31 18.61
C THR A 222 -33.87 -4.73 18.84
N THR A 223 -34.55 -5.75 18.31
CA THR A 223 -34.15 -7.17 18.42
C THR A 223 -32.68 -7.41 18.06
N ARG A 224 -32.18 -6.76 16.98
CA ARG A 224 -30.77 -6.88 16.58
C ARG A 224 -29.81 -6.31 17.63
N TYR A 225 -30.19 -5.26 18.36
CA TYR A 225 -29.37 -4.73 19.44
C TYR A 225 -29.42 -5.65 20.67
N THR A 226 -30.62 -6.06 21.09
CA THR A 226 -30.81 -6.81 22.33
C THR A 226 -30.27 -8.24 22.25
N THR A 227 -30.29 -8.89 21.08
CA THR A 227 -29.64 -10.19 20.85
C THR A 227 -28.14 -10.17 21.12
N TRP A 228 -27.42 -9.11 20.72
CA TRP A 228 -25.95 -9.07 20.81
C TRP A 228 -25.40 -8.28 22.01
N PHE A 229 -26.16 -7.31 22.52
CA PHE A 229 -25.72 -6.39 23.59
C PHE A 229 -26.64 -6.38 24.82
N GLY A 230 -27.70 -7.19 24.84
CA GLY A 230 -28.67 -7.25 25.93
C GLY A 230 -29.50 -5.98 26.07
N THR A 231 -30.07 -5.77 27.27
CA THR A 231 -30.97 -4.64 27.56
C THR A 231 -30.39 -3.29 27.15
N PHE A 232 -31.18 -2.52 26.39
CA PHE A 232 -30.80 -1.19 25.93
C PHE A 232 -30.77 -0.20 27.09
N THR A 233 -29.66 0.53 27.21
CA THR A 233 -29.51 1.68 28.12
C THR A 233 -28.61 2.70 27.42
N SER A 234 -28.83 4.00 27.65
CA SER A 234 -28.12 5.06 26.94
C SER A 234 -26.59 4.99 27.11
N SER A 235 -26.12 4.60 28.29
CA SER A 235 -24.70 4.36 28.58
C SER A 235 -24.14 3.21 27.73
N ARG A 236 -24.77 2.02 27.76
CA ARG A 236 -24.33 0.85 26.98
C ARG A 236 -24.38 1.11 25.48
N PHE A 237 -25.43 1.79 25.00
CA PHE A 237 -25.57 2.15 23.59
C PHE A 237 -24.47 3.13 23.14
N SER A 238 -24.16 4.14 23.94
CA SER A 238 -23.04 5.06 23.70
C SER A 238 -21.71 4.31 23.63
N THR A 239 -21.44 3.38 24.56
CA THR A 239 -20.25 2.52 24.55
C THR A 239 -20.16 1.66 23.28
N VAL A 240 -21.25 0.97 22.89
CA VAL A 240 -21.29 0.14 21.68
C VAL A 240 -21.05 0.99 20.42
N LYS A 241 -21.68 2.16 20.32
CA LYS A 241 -21.51 3.10 19.20
C LYS A 241 -20.09 3.67 19.13
N SER A 242 -19.48 3.98 20.28
CA SER A 242 -18.08 4.37 20.38
C SER A 242 -17.16 3.24 19.91
N HIS A 243 -17.36 2.00 20.34
CA HIS A 243 -16.56 0.86 19.92
C HIS A 243 -16.62 0.61 18.40
N TYR A 244 -17.81 0.60 17.79
CA TYR A 244 -17.91 0.41 16.33
C TYR A 244 -17.35 1.59 15.52
N SER A 245 -17.41 2.81 16.06
CA SER A 245 -16.75 3.98 15.45
C SER A 245 -15.22 3.86 15.52
N LEU A 246 -14.68 3.39 16.65
CA LEU A 246 -13.24 3.20 16.86
C LEU A 246 -12.65 2.04 16.03
N ILE A 247 -13.41 0.97 15.79
CA ILE A 247 -12.98 -0.14 14.91
C ILE A 247 -12.83 0.33 13.45
N GLY A 248 -13.59 1.36 13.03
CA GLY A 248 -13.39 2.08 11.78
C GLY A 248 -13.14 1.20 10.54
N THR A 249 -11.89 1.18 10.07
CA THR A 249 -11.39 0.36 8.96
C THR A 249 -10.22 -0.55 9.36
N ASP A 250 -10.10 -0.87 10.66
CA ASP A 250 -8.92 -1.51 11.25
C ASP A 250 -8.57 -2.89 10.66
N ALA A 251 -9.54 -3.60 10.07
CA ALA A 251 -9.25 -4.87 9.39
C ALA A 251 -8.29 -4.68 8.22
N THR A 252 -8.36 -3.54 7.51
CA THR A 252 -7.43 -3.23 6.40
C THR A 252 -6.09 -2.62 6.84
N SER A 253 -5.88 -2.37 8.14
CA SER A 253 -4.60 -1.90 8.71
C SER A 253 -3.95 -2.88 9.71
N THR A 254 -4.63 -4.01 9.98
CA THR A 254 -4.17 -5.05 10.92
C THR A 254 -3.06 -5.92 10.32
N THR A 255 -2.18 -6.41 11.20
CA THR A 255 -1.24 -7.49 10.86
C THR A 255 -1.90 -8.84 11.08
N TYR A 256 -1.97 -9.69 10.06
CA TYR A 256 -2.49 -11.04 10.17
C TYR A 256 -1.35 -12.05 10.20
N ASP A 257 -1.29 -12.84 11.26
CA ASP A 257 -0.23 -13.83 11.47
C ASP A 257 -0.79 -15.25 11.27
N CYS A 258 -0.23 -16.01 10.34
CA CYS A 258 -0.71 -17.34 9.96
C CYS A 258 0.07 -18.49 10.63
N THR A 259 0.84 -18.23 11.69
CA THR A 259 1.62 -19.24 12.43
C THR A 259 0.81 -20.11 13.40
N CYS A 260 -0.40 -19.69 13.78
CA CYS A 260 -1.26 -20.48 14.66
C CYS A 260 -1.70 -21.78 13.95
N THR A 261 -1.56 -22.93 14.61
CA THR A 261 -1.96 -24.25 14.10
C THR A 261 -3.13 -24.86 14.88
N GLU A 262 -3.75 -24.10 15.77
CA GLU A 262 -4.62 -24.64 16.83
C GLU A 262 -6.05 -24.93 16.37
N SER A 263 -6.40 -26.22 16.32
CA SER A 263 -7.77 -26.72 16.15
C SER A 263 -8.75 -26.13 17.18
N GLY A 264 -9.99 -25.84 16.74
CA GLY A 264 -11.04 -25.18 17.53
C GLY A 264 -10.89 -23.66 17.69
N THR A 265 -9.69 -23.11 17.48
CA THR A 265 -9.45 -21.66 17.48
C THR A 265 -9.75 -21.06 16.12
N TYR A 266 -10.34 -19.86 16.07
CA TYR A 266 -10.37 -19.02 14.86
C TYR A 266 -9.18 -18.08 14.82
N ALA A 267 -9.02 -17.24 15.85
CA ALA A 267 -8.01 -16.20 15.88
C ALA A 267 -7.76 -15.67 17.30
N TYR A 268 -6.62 -15.02 17.52
CA TYR A 268 -6.30 -14.36 18.80
C TYR A 268 -5.50 -13.06 18.64
N VAL A 269 -5.59 -12.18 19.65
CA VAL A 269 -4.88 -10.89 19.73
C VAL A 269 -4.19 -10.72 21.08
N TYR A 270 -3.14 -9.91 21.11
CA TYR A 270 -2.66 -9.27 22.34
C TYR A 270 -3.25 -7.85 22.42
N PRO A 271 -4.17 -7.55 23.35
CA PRO A 271 -4.90 -6.28 23.42
C PRO A 271 -4.00 -5.11 23.85
N SER A 272 -2.82 -5.42 24.42
CA SER A 272 -1.79 -4.45 24.79
C SER A 272 -0.42 -4.97 24.33
N SER A 273 -0.01 -4.61 23.12
CA SER A 273 1.41 -4.67 22.77
C SER A 273 2.17 -3.65 23.62
N PRO A 274 3.27 -4.02 24.33
CA PRO A 274 3.92 -3.15 25.31
C PRO A 274 4.71 -2.00 24.67
N ALA A 275 4.02 -0.93 24.32
CA ALA A 275 4.61 0.35 23.97
C ALA A 275 4.59 1.30 25.19
N MET A 276 5.79 1.72 25.61
CA MET A 276 6.09 2.83 26.53
C MET A 276 5.50 2.79 27.96
N SER A 277 6.41 2.69 28.94
CA SER A 277 6.21 3.22 30.29
C SER A 277 7.41 4.08 30.71
N THR A 278 7.72 5.12 29.93
CA THR A 278 8.53 6.29 30.30
C THR A 278 8.21 7.44 29.36
N SER A 279 8.00 8.64 29.91
CA SER A 279 7.75 9.92 29.22
C SER A 279 6.47 10.03 28.38
N VAL A 280 5.57 10.88 28.88
CA VAL A 280 4.47 11.63 28.22
C VAL A 280 4.23 11.32 26.73
N VAL A 281 3.19 10.55 26.45
CA VAL A 281 2.65 10.34 25.09
C VAL A 281 1.48 11.30 24.87
N PRO A 282 1.51 12.18 23.85
CA PRO A 282 0.35 12.97 23.45
C PRO A 282 -0.78 12.06 22.94
N SER A 283 -2.02 12.35 23.32
CA SER A 283 -3.20 11.54 22.96
C SER A 283 -3.35 11.38 21.44
N GLY A 284 -3.19 10.14 20.95
CA GLY A 284 -3.37 9.82 19.53
C GLY A 284 -2.63 8.57 19.02
N MET A 285 -1.64 8.05 19.76
CA MET A 285 -0.78 6.97 19.29
C MET A 285 -1.14 5.61 19.92
N LEU A 286 -2.03 4.85 19.26
CA LEU A 286 -2.34 3.46 19.62
C LEU A 286 -1.29 2.47 19.05
N PRO A 287 -1.02 1.34 19.73
CA PRO A 287 -0.17 0.28 19.18
C PRO A 287 -0.81 -0.38 17.95
N THR A 288 0.00 -0.83 16.99
CA THR A 288 -0.52 -1.46 15.76
C THR A 288 -1.25 -2.77 16.07
N PRO A 289 -2.50 -2.97 15.62
CA PRO A 289 -3.21 -4.23 15.83
C PRO A 289 -2.55 -5.40 15.10
N ALA A 290 -2.49 -6.54 15.79
CA ALA A 290 -2.03 -7.82 15.26
C ALA A 290 -3.00 -8.94 15.69
N LEU A 291 -3.39 -9.76 14.72
CA LEU A 291 -4.38 -10.84 14.85
C LEU A 291 -3.79 -12.12 14.26
N THR A 292 -3.53 -13.11 15.10
CA THR A 292 -3.06 -14.42 14.65
C THR A 292 -4.27 -15.27 14.23
N LEU A 293 -4.24 -15.89 13.05
CA LEU A 293 -5.29 -16.71 12.46
C LEU A 293 -4.91 -18.20 12.46
N ALA A 294 -5.87 -19.05 12.83
CA ALA A 294 -5.75 -20.50 12.72
C ALA A 294 -6.22 -21.01 11.33
N PRO A 295 -5.72 -22.17 10.85
CA PRO A 295 -6.01 -22.67 9.51
C PRO A 295 -7.46 -23.14 9.32
N GLU A 296 -7.92 -24.03 10.20
CA GLU A 296 -9.07 -24.90 9.90
C GLU A 296 -10.41 -24.17 9.72
N PRO A 297 -10.88 -23.31 10.66
CA PRO A 297 -12.26 -22.82 10.59
C PRO A 297 -12.42 -21.50 9.81
N LEU A 298 -11.31 -20.92 9.33
CA LEU A 298 -11.34 -19.68 8.54
C LEU A 298 -11.26 -19.96 7.04
N PHE A 299 -10.25 -20.70 6.59
CA PHE A 299 -10.00 -20.90 5.16
C PHE A 299 -10.91 -21.96 4.51
N THR A 300 -11.70 -22.68 5.31
CA THR A 300 -12.82 -23.53 4.88
C THR A 300 -14.17 -22.78 4.79
N SER A 301 -14.26 -21.57 5.35
CA SER A 301 -15.50 -20.76 5.34
C SER A 301 -15.63 -19.98 4.03
N ASN A 302 -16.81 -20.05 3.38
CA ASN A 302 -17.02 -19.43 2.06
C ASN A 302 -17.30 -17.91 2.20
N PRO A 303 -16.46 -17.02 1.65
CA PRO A 303 -16.60 -15.58 1.81
C PRO A 303 -17.71 -14.92 0.98
N THR A 304 -18.43 -15.68 0.15
CA THR A 304 -19.41 -15.13 -0.83
C THR A 304 -20.88 -15.19 -0.39
N LEU A 305 -21.20 -15.83 0.74
CA LEU A 305 -22.58 -15.96 1.22
C LEU A 305 -22.99 -14.76 2.12
N PRO A 306 -24.10 -14.05 1.83
CA PRO A 306 -24.71 -13.16 2.82
C PRO A 306 -25.15 -13.98 4.03
N SER A 307 -24.73 -13.56 5.23
CA SER A 307 -24.83 -14.38 6.45
C SER A 307 -26.25 -14.41 7.06
N THR A 308 -27.20 -15.01 6.34
CA THR A 308 -28.54 -15.36 6.83
C THR A 308 -28.77 -16.87 6.92
N VAL A 309 -27.89 -17.70 6.35
CA VAL A 309 -28.06 -19.17 6.29
C VAL A 309 -26.75 -19.92 6.63
N ALA A 310 -26.27 -19.79 7.88
CA ALA A 310 -25.08 -20.54 8.33
C ALA A 310 -24.92 -20.72 9.87
N LEU A 311 -26.00 -20.83 10.67
CA LEU A 311 -26.07 -21.60 11.94
C LEU A 311 -27.48 -21.52 12.56
N MET A 312 -28.37 -22.46 12.22
CA MET A 312 -29.59 -22.76 12.98
C MET A 312 -29.96 -24.25 12.77
N THR A 313 -30.73 -24.81 13.71
CA THR A 313 -30.73 -26.23 14.14
C THR A 313 -29.46 -26.56 14.96
N THR A 314 -29.55 -27.15 16.17
CA THR A 314 -30.58 -27.99 16.83
C THR A 314 -30.82 -27.56 18.30
N PHE A 315 -31.97 -27.78 18.99
CA PHE A 315 -33.37 -28.10 18.59
C PHE A 315 -34.36 -27.90 19.78
N THR A 316 -35.58 -27.38 19.54
CA THR A 316 -36.86 -27.56 20.33
C THR A 316 -36.93 -27.20 21.83
N ALA A 317 -38.09 -26.95 22.47
CA ALA A 317 -39.52 -26.83 22.07
C ALA A 317 -40.14 -25.59 22.80
N SER A 318 -41.40 -25.13 22.67
CA SER A 318 -42.66 -25.54 22.00
C SER A 318 -43.48 -24.22 21.81
N LEU A 319 -44.47 -23.99 20.92
CA LEU A 319 -45.63 -24.73 20.39
C LEU A 319 -45.99 -24.29 18.94
N VAL A 320 -47.11 -24.76 18.37
CA VAL A 320 -47.48 -24.79 16.92
C VAL A 320 -49.03 -24.68 16.76
N PRO A 321 -49.69 -24.34 15.62
CA PRO A 321 -49.33 -23.63 14.36
C PRO A 321 -50.28 -22.43 13.99
N SER A 322 -50.01 -21.73 12.87
CA SER A 322 -50.97 -21.23 11.81
C SER A 322 -50.42 -19.97 11.11
N LEU A 323 -50.62 -19.67 9.81
CA LEU A 323 -51.24 -20.37 8.67
C LEU A 323 -50.58 -19.87 7.35
N LEU A 324 -51.01 -20.36 6.17
CA LEU A 324 -50.52 -19.99 4.82
C LEU A 324 -50.62 -18.45 4.53
N GLN A 325 -49.94 -17.82 3.55
CA GLN A 325 -49.71 -18.24 2.15
C GLN A 325 -48.65 -17.40 1.40
N SER A 326 -48.35 -17.75 0.14
CA SER A 326 -47.56 -17.01 -0.88
C SER A 326 -48.03 -17.49 -2.28
N PRO A 327 -47.57 -16.98 -3.45
CA PRO A 327 -46.64 -15.86 -3.75
C PRO A 327 -47.17 -14.87 -4.84
N ALA A 328 -46.36 -13.87 -5.23
CA ALA A 328 -46.50 -13.16 -6.53
C ALA A 328 -45.13 -12.66 -7.06
N ARG A 329 -45.00 -12.42 -8.38
CA ARG A 329 -43.75 -12.00 -9.07
C ARG A 329 -43.96 -10.76 -9.96
N ILE A 330 -42.95 -9.88 -9.98
CA ILE A 330 -42.36 -9.20 -11.15
C ILE A 330 -43.31 -8.58 -12.21
N LYS A 331 -43.29 -7.23 -12.38
CA LYS A 331 -42.64 -6.56 -13.56
C LYS A 331 -42.52 -5.03 -13.43
N LEU A 332 -41.74 -4.45 -14.34
CA LEU A 332 -41.45 -3.01 -14.57
C LEU A 332 -42.48 -2.37 -15.51
N SER A 333 -42.76 -1.05 -15.41
CA SER A 333 -42.88 -0.14 -16.58
C SER A 333 -43.06 1.37 -16.24
N THR A 334 -42.34 2.23 -16.99
CA THR A 334 -42.67 3.61 -17.50
C THR A 334 -43.26 4.76 -16.66
N MET A 335 -42.75 5.98 -16.93
CA MET A 335 -43.39 7.30 -16.67
C MET A 335 -44.54 7.61 -17.66
N PRO A 336 -45.28 8.75 -17.52
CA PRO A 336 -45.03 9.86 -18.47
C PRO A 336 -45.25 11.33 -17.99
N THR A 337 -44.46 12.26 -18.56
CA THR A 337 -44.73 13.65 -19.03
C THR A 337 -45.59 14.70 -18.27
N THR A 338 -44.95 15.86 -17.97
CA THR A 338 -45.37 17.30 -18.15
C THR A 338 -46.73 17.82 -17.58
N THR A 339 -47.02 19.12 -17.36
CA THR A 339 -46.59 20.38 -18.05
C THR A 339 -46.85 21.67 -17.22
N THR A 340 -45.96 22.68 -17.31
CA THR A 340 -46.10 24.16 -17.09
C THR A 340 -47.10 24.82 -16.11
N SER A 341 -46.62 25.86 -15.40
CA SER A 341 -47.28 27.20 -15.38
C SER A 341 -46.27 28.34 -15.07
N ARG A 342 -46.73 29.61 -15.06
CA ARG A 342 -45.92 30.87 -15.03
C ARG A 342 -46.71 31.99 -14.29
N LEU A 343 -46.25 33.22 -14.01
CA LEU A 343 -45.02 34.00 -14.29
C LEU A 343 -44.96 35.21 -13.32
N LYS A 344 -43.79 35.75 -12.94
CA LYS A 344 -43.62 37.20 -12.69
C LYS A 344 -42.17 37.71 -12.87
N ARG A 345 -42.06 38.93 -13.43
CA ARG A 345 -40.89 39.83 -13.64
C ARG A 345 -41.35 41.25 -13.20
N PRO A 346 -40.84 42.47 -13.57
CA PRO A 346 -39.95 42.93 -14.68
C PRO A 346 -38.47 43.09 -14.22
N LEU A 347 -37.53 43.89 -14.78
CA LEU A 347 -37.57 44.97 -15.81
C LEU A 347 -36.65 44.66 -17.04
N ASP A 348 -35.60 45.48 -17.24
CA ASP A 348 -34.83 45.74 -18.48
C ASP A 348 -33.31 45.67 -18.10
N ILE A 349 -32.25 46.32 -18.63
CA ILE A 349 -32.02 47.50 -19.49
C ILE A 349 -30.92 47.17 -20.53
N ARG A 350 -31.29 47.18 -21.83
CA ARG A 350 -30.74 47.99 -22.98
C ARG A 350 -29.23 48.32 -23.11
N ASP A 351 -28.63 48.60 -24.29
CA ASP A 351 -28.96 48.54 -25.75
C ASP A 351 -27.65 48.88 -26.55
N HIS A 352 -27.46 48.69 -27.88
CA HIS A 352 -27.90 47.66 -28.84
C HIS A 352 -27.15 47.79 -30.22
N ALA A 353 -26.50 46.74 -30.74
CA ALA A 353 -25.98 46.58 -32.13
C ALA A 353 -24.81 47.52 -32.60
N ALA A 354 -24.20 47.44 -33.80
CA ALA A 354 -24.48 46.68 -35.05
C ALA A 354 -23.24 46.32 -35.93
N LEU A 355 -23.50 45.79 -37.14
CA LEU A 355 -22.62 45.08 -38.10
C LEU A 355 -21.56 45.91 -38.90
N SER A 356 -20.39 45.28 -39.12
CA SER A 356 -19.69 44.95 -40.40
C SER A 356 -19.67 45.91 -41.62
N LEU A 357 -18.46 46.19 -42.17
CA LEU A 357 -18.00 45.82 -43.56
C LEU A 357 -16.64 46.46 -43.99
N ARG A 358 -15.86 45.69 -44.80
CA ARG A 358 -14.82 46.00 -45.86
C ARG A 358 -14.11 47.39 -45.95
N GLY A 359 -12.82 47.44 -46.37
CA GLY A 359 -12.30 48.67 -47.04
C GLY A 359 -10.79 48.97 -47.28
N SER A 360 -9.98 48.03 -47.78
CA SER A 360 -8.67 48.16 -48.48
C SER A 360 -8.03 49.54 -48.91
N VAL A 361 -6.75 49.78 -48.52
CA VAL A 361 -5.64 50.60 -49.17
C VAL A 361 -5.87 52.11 -49.49
N PRO A 362 -4.86 52.96 -49.90
CA PRO A 362 -3.45 52.73 -50.32
C PRO A 362 -2.36 53.65 -49.68
N PHE A 363 -1.07 53.42 -50.03
CA PHE A 363 0.02 54.39 -50.43
C PHE A 363 1.39 53.61 -50.49
N VAL A 364 1.92 53.23 -51.67
CA VAL A 364 2.91 53.94 -52.54
C VAL A 364 4.40 53.86 -52.10
N SER A 365 5.14 52.95 -52.76
CA SER A 365 6.46 53.06 -53.47
C SER A 365 7.40 54.28 -53.25
N PRO A 366 8.76 54.17 -53.45
CA PRO A 366 9.36 53.41 -54.56
C PRO A 366 10.78 52.75 -54.42
N LEU A 367 11.00 51.77 -55.31
CA LEU A 367 12.21 51.45 -56.11
C LEU A 367 13.63 51.47 -55.49
N LEU A 368 14.32 50.31 -55.65
CA LEU A 368 15.50 50.27 -56.53
C LEU A 368 15.58 48.91 -57.27
N ARG A 369 16.31 48.87 -58.40
CA ARG A 369 16.47 47.70 -59.30
C ARG A 369 17.95 47.47 -59.56
N LEU A 370 18.40 46.21 -59.54
CA LEU A 370 19.43 45.66 -60.44
C LEU A 370 19.41 44.12 -60.37
N ALA A 371 19.95 43.44 -61.37
CA ALA A 371 19.59 42.05 -61.66
C ALA A 371 20.76 41.20 -62.16
N ARG A 372 20.67 39.87 -61.95
CA ARG A 372 21.12 38.88 -62.93
C ARG A 372 20.42 37.53 -62.74
N VAL A 373 20.25 36.82 -63.85
CA VAL A 373 19.78 35.42 -63.91
C VAL A 373 20.71 34.66 -64.84
N GLN A 374 21.25 33.54 -64.36
CA GLN A 374 21.58 32.33 -65.12
C GLN A 374 21.94 31.24 -64.10
N GLY A 375 21.55 29.99 -64.37
CA GLY A 375 21.58 28.91 -63.39
C GLY A 375 22.42 27.71 -63.81
N ALA A 376 22.52 26.74 -62.91
CA ALA A 376 23.05 25.41 -63.15
C ALA A 376 22.25 24.40 -62.30
N THR A 377 21.96 23.23 -62.86
CA THR A 377 21.32 22.12 -62.16
C THR A 377 22.35 21.29 -61.40
N ALA A 378 22.18 21.15 -60.08
CA ALA A 378 22.93 20.20 -59.26
C ALA A 378 22.02 19.65 -58.15
N VAL A 379 22.21 18.39 -57.79
CA VAL A 379 21.45 17.72 -56.71
C VAL A 379 21.94 18.24 -55.36
N THR A 380 21.04 18.77 -54.53
CA THR A 380 21.39 19.38 -53.25
C THR A 380 21.52 18.32 -52.14
N GLU A 381 22.63 17.58 -52.17
CA GLU A 381 23.03 16.72 -51.05
C GLU A 381 23.54 17.61 -49.89
N PHE A 382 22.76 17.72 -48.80
CA PHE A 382 23.05 18.62 -47.68
C PHE A 382 24.23 18.10 -46.84
N ALA A 383 25.41 18.68 -47.02
CA ALA A 383 26.61 18.41 -46.23
C ALA A 383 27.15 19.72 -45.60
N ILE A 384 26.95 19.88 -44.29
CA ILE A 384 27.41 21.06 -43.52
C ILE A 384 28.74 20.74 -42.81
N ARG A 385 29.62 21.75 -42.70
CA ARG A 385 30.82 21.76 -41.85
C ARG A 385 31.11 23.19 -41.37
N ILE A 386 31.39 23.36 -40.08
CA ILE A 386 31.78 24.66 -39.49
C ILE A 386 33.18 24.58 -38.84
N VAL A 387 33.81 25.75 -38.68
CA VAL A 387 35.05 25.93 -37.90
C VAL A 387 34.84 27.03 -36.85
N LEU A 388 35.39 26.79 -35.66
CA LEU A 388 35.47 27.72 -34.52
C LEU A 388 36.17 29.05 -34.89
N LEU A 389 35.73 30.20 -34.37
CA LEU A 389 36.60 31.38 -34.28
C LEU A 389 36.17 32.41 -33.22
N VAL A 390 37.17 33.01 -32.56
CA VAL A 390 37.06 34.33 -31.91
C VAL A 390 37.21 35.39 -33.01
N HIS A 391 36.26 36.31 -33.11
CA HIS A 391 36.21 37.48 -34.01
C HIS A 391 37.29 37.63 -35.10
N LEU A 392 36.98 37.21 -36.35
CA LEU A 392 37.26 38.02 -37.57
C LEU A 392 36.52 37.49 -38.83
N LYS A 393 36.01 38.44 -39.62
CA LYS A 393 35.38 38.38 -40.96
C LYS A 393 35.16 37.02 -41.68
N CYS A 394 33.88 36.75 -41.93
CA CYS A 394 33.25 36.60 -43.27
C CYS A 394 33.71 35.46 -44.21
N HIS A 395 32.88 34.41 -44.35
CA HIS A 395 32.05 34.26 -45.56
C HIS A 395 30.78 33.43 -45.29
N ARG A 396 29.93 33.23 -46.32
CA ARG A 396 28.65 32.50 -46.22
C ARG A 396 28.86 30.98 -46.10
N ASP A 397 28.11 30.34 -45.20
CA ASP A 397 27.10 29.30 -45.49
C ASP A 397 26.25 29.03 -44.23
N THR A 398 25.12 28.35 -44.34
CA THR A 398 24.04 28.34 -43.31
C THR A 398 24.06 27.14 -42.37
N GLY A 399 23.86 27.38 -41.05
CA GLY A 399 23.48 26.30 -40.12
C GLY A 399 23.84 26.51 -38.64
N LEU A 400 22.82 26.46 -37.77
CA LEU A 400 22.85 25.56 -36.59
C LEU A 400 23.90 25.79 -35.48
N ILE A 401 24.50 26.97 -35.29
CA ILE A 401 25.64 27.09 -34.34
C ILE A 401 25.20 27.08 -32.87
N LEU A 402 25.67 26.10 -32.12
CA LEU A 402 25.48 25.98 -30.68
C LEU A 402 26.76 26.38 -29.92
N HIS A 403 26.85 27.67 -29.60
CA HIS A 403 27.88 28.22 -28.73
C HIS A 403 27.62 27.82 -27.27
N ALA A 404 28.01 26.60 -26.90
CA ALA A 404 28.11 26.19 -25.50
C ALA A 404 29.20 27.03 -24.77
N VAL A 405 28.85 28.22 -24.26
CA VAL A 405 29.76 29.09 -23.51
C VAL A 405 29.77 28.68 -22.04
N THR A 406 30.63 27.73 -21.68
CA THR A 406 30.72 27.21 -20.30
C THR A 406 31.50 28.16 -19.38
N THR A 407 30.90 29.32 -19.06
CA THR A 407 31.37 30.20 -17.98
C THR A 407 30.97 29.64 -16.62
N CYS A 408 31.89 28.95 -15.95
CA CYS A 408 31.74 28.63 -14.53
C CYS A 408 32.18 29.83 -13.69
N GLU A 409 31.22 30.50 -13.03
CA GLU A 409 31.56 31.39 -11.91
C GLU A 409 32.08 30.55 -10.73
N PRO A 410 33.19 30.93 -10.07
CA PRO A 410 33.79 30.12 -8.99
C PRO A 410 32.93 30.02 -7.71
N THR A 411 31.76 30.67 -7.69
CA THR A 411 30.79 30.68 -6.59
C THR A 411 29.50 29.89 -6.89
N ARG A 412 29.28 29.42 -8.12
CA ARG A 412 28.12 28.60 -8.52
C ARG A 412 28.49 27.57 -9.60
N GLU A 413 28.22 26.29 -9.33
CA GLU A 413 28.47 25.16 -10.24
C GLU A 413 27.45 25.09 -11.41
N SER A 414 27.43 26.14 -12.23
CA SER A 414 26.57 26.24 -13.42
C SER A 414 27.37 26.34 -14.72
N THR A 415 26.77 25.84 -15.80
CA THR A 415 27.32 25.84 -17.15
C THR A 415 26.31 26.43 -18.12
N ALA A 416 26.63 27.53 -18.79
CA ALA A 416 25.73 28.12 -19.77
C ALA A 416 25.85 27.46 -21.15
N THR A 417 24.74 27.49 -21.90
CA THR A 417 24.65 27.10 -23.32
C THR A 417 23.94 28.20 -24.09
N VAL A 418 24.50 28.61 -25.23
CA VAL A 418 23.87 29.54 -26.17
C VAL A 418 23.57 28.81 -27.48
N VAL A 419 22.35 28.97 -27.97
CA VAL A 419 21.85 28.38 -29.22
C VAL A 419 21.55 29.51 -30.18
N THR A 420 22.35 29.64 -31.25
CA THR A 420 22.28 30.76 -32.19
C THR A 420 21.74 30.30 -33.53
N ASN A 421 20.63 30.87 -33.99
CA ASN A 421 20.16 30.64 -35.34
C ASN A 421 21.02 31.43 -36.34
N THR A 422 21.82 30.72 -37.13
CA THR A 422 22.64 31.30 -38.23
C THR A 422 22.04 31.05 -39.62
N GLY A 423 20.81 30.52 -39.69
CA GLY A 423 20.06 30.37 -40.92
C GLY A 423 19.48 31.70 -41.43
N SER A 424 18.92 31.66 -42.63
CA SER A 424 18.21 32.78 -43.27
C SER A 424 16.79 33.01 -42.73
N ASP A 425 16.23 32.02 -42.04
CA ASP A 425 14.80 31.93 -41.71
C ASP A 425 14.59 31.62 -40.23
N SER A 426 13.43 32.01 -39.68
CA SER A 426 13.10 31.79 -38.27
C SER A 426 12.81 30.32 -37.97
N VAL A 427 13.45 29.75 -36.94
CA VAL A 427 13.25 28.34 -36.54
C VAL A 427 12.46 28.24 -35.23
N LYS A 428 11.45 27.36 -35.19
CA LYS A 428 10.69 27.03 -33.98
C LYS A 428 11.22 25.72 -33.38
N LEU A 429 12.11 25.84 -32.40
CA LEU A 429 12.75 24.74 -31.68
C LEU A 429 11.89 24.27 -30.50
N LEU A 430 11.85 22.97 -30.24
CA LEU A 430 11.16 22.37 -29.09
C LEU A 430 12.10 22.31 -27.88
N LYS A 431 11.63 22.69 -26.69
CA LYS A 431 12.34 22.57 -25.40
C LYS A 431 12.32 21.13 -24.85
N ASP A 432 12.60 20.16 -25.71
CA ASP A 432 12.71 18.75 -25.36
C ASP A 432 13.57 18.58 -24.10
N PRO A 433 13.10 17.92 -23.02
CA PRO A 433 13.85 17.75 -21.79
C PRO A 433 15.25 17.13 -21.95
N SER A 434 15.51 16.39 -23.04
CA SER A 434 16.82 15.81 -23.38
C SER A 434 17.78 16.75 -24.13
N SER A 435 17.31 17.95 -24.49
CA SER A 435 18.08 18.99 -25.16
C SER A 435 18.70 20.00 -24.18
N VAL A 436 19.54 20.91 -24.70
CA VAL A 436 20.07 22.05 -23.93
C VAL A 436 19.17 23.30 -23.96
N LEU A 437 18.00 23.21 -24.60
CA LEU A 437 16.95 24.26 -24.60
C LEU A 437 16.03 24.20 -23.37
N SER A 438 16.14 23.12 -22.59
CA SER A 438 15.31 22.82 -21.43
C SER A 438 16.11 22.99 -20.14
N ASP A 439 15.47 23.50 -19.08
CA ASP A 439 16.06 23.65 -17.73
C ASP A 439 16.03 22.35 -16.92
N TRP A 440 15.35 21.33 -17.44
CA TRP A 440 15.31 19.97 -16.90
C TRP A 440 16.70 19.36 -16.79
N GLN A 441 16.96 18.77 -15.63
CA GLN A 441 18.28 18.27 -15.27
C GLN A 441 18.53 16.84 -15.78
N THR A 442 18.36 16.65 -17.09
CA THR A 442 18.57 15.37 -17.79
C THR A 442 20.00 15.26 -18.34
N ASN A 443 20.28 14.23 -19.15
CA ASN A 443 21.60 13.95 -19.70
C ASN A 443 21.90 14.77 -20.99
N SER A 444 21.63 16.08 -20.97
CA SER A 444 21.83 16.98 -22.12
C SER A 444 23.30 17.30 -22.44
N PHE A 445 24.27 16.67 -21.74
CA PHE A 445 25.71 16.89 -21.91
C PHE A 445 26.47 15.56 -22.03
N ILE A 446 27.41 15.51 -22.97
CA ILE A 446 28.37 14.42 -23.16
C ILE A 446 29.68 14.82 -22.47
N ILE A 447 30.02 14.12 -21.39
CA ILE A 447 31.17 14.45 -20.53
C ILE A 447 32.22 13.33 -20.58
N LYS A 448 33.47 13.64 -20.97
CA LYS A 448 34.54 12.65 -21.19
C LYS A 448 35.91 13.13 -20.68
N SER A 449 36.56 12.38 -19.77
CA SER A 449 37.99 12.55 -19.44
C SER A 449 38.86 11.45 -20.06
N ARG A 450 40.18 11.49 -19.80
CA ARG A 450 41.10 10.37 -20.12
C ARG A 450 40.91 9.16 -19.20
N ILE A 451 40.26 9.33 -18.04
CA ILE A 451 40.11 8.33 -16.98
C ILE A 451 38.73 7.64 -17.08
N GLY A 452 37.73 8.35 -17.62
CA GLY A 452 36.41 7.80 -17.92
C GLY A 452 35.34 8.88 -18.10
N THR A 453 34.08 8.44 -18.14
CA THR A 453 32.90 9.31 -18.07
C THR A 453 32.36 9.33 -16.64
N PRO A 454 31.81 10.45 -16.13
CA PRO A 454 31.09 10.44 -14.87
C PRO A 454 29.81 9.60 -14.97
N LEU A 455 29.28 9.16 -13.85
CA LEU A 455 27.97 8.52 -13.79
C LEU A 455 26.88 9.60 -13.80
N PHE A 456 25.96 9.56 -14.75
CA PHE A 456 24.76 10.40 -14.71
C PHE A 456 23.83 9.98 -13.57
N THR A 457 23.38 10.96 -12.79
CA THR A 457 22.48 10.83 -11.63
C THR A 457 21.30 11.81 -11.67
N GLY A 458 21.12 12.53 -12.78
CA GLY A 458 20.02 13.46 -12.97
C GLY A 458 18.66 12.79 -13.23
N ILE A 459 17.74 13.58 -13.78
CA ILE A 459 16.36 13.18 -14.03
C ILE A 459 16.28 12.24 -15.25
N ARG A 460 15.50 11.16 -15.11
CA ARG A 460 14.92 10.41 -16.23
C ARG A 460 13.44 10.75 -16.32
N ILE A 461 12.92 10.86 -17.54
CA ILE A 461 11.62 11.47 -17.81
C ILE A 461 10.97 10.80 -19.01
N LYS A 462 9.68 10.48 -18.90
CA LYS A 462 8.82 10.13 -20.03
C LYS A 462 8.08 11.38 -20.54
N TYR A 463 8.41 11.77 -21.77
CA TYR A 463 7.90 12.96 -22.46
C TYR A 463 7.41 12.57 -23.86
N SER A 464 6.36 13.22 -24.37
CA SER A 464 5.93 13.08 -25.77
C SER A 464 6.05 14.43 -26.50
N PRO A 465 7.00 14.55 -27.44
CA PRO A 465 7.09 15.68 -28.35
C PRO A 465 5.78 15.93 -29.12
N GLU A 466 5.05 14.86 -29.47
CA GLU A 466 3.79 14.94 -30.21
C GLU A 466 2.66 15.53 -29.37
N LEU A 467 2.64 15.28 -28.05
CA LEU A 467 1.71 15.96 -27.14
C LEU A 467 2.08 17.44 -26.98
N ALA A 468 3.36 17.76 -26.87
CA ALA A 468 3.82 19.16 -26.83
C ALA A 468 3.38 19.93 -28.08
N LEU A 469 3.59 19.37 -29.27
CA LEU A 469 3.13 19.97 -30.53
C LEU A 469 1.59 20.08 -30.62
N LYS A 470 0.85 19.03 -30.23
CA LYS A 470 -0.63 19.03 -30.27
C LYS A 470 -1.28 19.94 -29.23
N SER A 471 -0.58 20.28 -28.15
CA SER A 471 -1.13 21.13 -27.08
C SER A 471 -1.37 22.58 -27.51
N GLY A 472 -0.63 23.08 -28.51
CA GLY A 472 -0.61 24.50 -28.88
C GLY A 472 0.04 25.41 -27.83
N ASP A 473 0.63 24.85 -26.77
CA ASP A 473 1.27 25.58 -25.69
C ASP A 473 2.68 26.03 -26.10
N GLU A 474 2.77 27.30 -26.52
CA GLU A 474 4.01 27.97 -26.93
C GLU A 474 5.11 27.97 -25.85
N SER A 475 4.79 27.70 -24.58
CA SER A 475 5.82 27.57 -23.54
C SER A 475 6.77 26.38 -23.80
N ASN A 476 6.32 25.36 -24.54
CA ASN A 476 7.15 24.23 -24.99
C ASN A 476 8.20 24.62 -26.04
N PHE A 477 8.15 25.83 -26.61
CA PHE A 477 8.97 26.21 -27.77
C PHE A 477 9.89 27.40 -27.50
N VAL A 478 10.95 27.50 -28.31
CA VAL A 478 11.74 28.71 -28.55
C VAL A 478 11.65 29.02 -30.03
N ILE A 479 11.25 30.23 -30.39
CA ILE A 479 11.40 30.74 -31.75
C ILE A 479 12.68 31.56 -31.79
N LEU A 480 13.54 31.32 -32.78
CA LEU A 480 14.75 32.09 -33.04
C LEU A 480 14.70 32.68 -34.44
N ALA A 481 14.66 34.01 -34.54
CA ALA A 481 14.86 34.73 -35.79
C ALA A 481 16.31 34.60 -36.32
N PRO A 482 16.58 34.95 -37.58
CA PRO A 482 17.93 34.96 -38.13
C PRO A 482 18.89 35.82 -37.30
N GLY A 483 19.99 35.22 -36.81
CA GLY A 483 20.97 35.84 -35.91
C GLY A 483 20.59 35.84 -34.43
N GLU A 484 19.36 35.45 -34.06
CA GLU A 484 18.91 35.42 -32.67
C GLU A 484 19.55 34.27 -31.88
N SER A 485 19.72 34.48 -30.56
CA SER A 485 20.39 33.53 -29.67
C SER A 485 19.62 33.30 -28.37
N PHE A 486 19.28 32.05 -28.08
CA PHE A 486 18.73 31.63 -26.79
C PHE A 486 19.86 31.21 -25.84
N ALA A 487 19.90 31.78 -24.64
CA ALA A 487 20.91 31.46 -23.62
C ALA A 487 20.24 30.85 -22.37
N LEU A 488 20.77 29.73 -21.89
CA LEU A 488 20.27 29.05 -20.68
C LEU A 488 21.44 28.62 -19.78
N ALA A 489 21.29 28.83 -18.47
CA ALA A 489 22.27 28.45 -17.46
C ALA A 489 21.85 27.14 -16.77
N HIS A 490 22.61 26.07 -17.02
CA HIS A 490 22.34 24.73 -16.47
C HIS A 490 23.06 24.53 -15.13
N SER A 491 22.35 24.07 -14.10
CA SER A 491 22.98 23.66 -12.83
C SER A 491 23.34 22.19 -12.88
N LEU A 492 24.63 21.88 -12.96
CA LEU A 492 25.13 20.50 -13.06
C LEU A 492 25.32 19.81 -11.69
N ALA A 493 25.19 20.56 -10.59
CA ALA A 493 25.34 20.08 -9.22
C ALA A 493 24.42 18.86 -8.94
N GLY A 494 25.02 17.67 -8.86
CA GLY A 494 24.32 16.39 -8.64
C GLY A 494 23.62 15.79 -9.88
N VAL A 495 23.76 16.40 -11.06
CA VAL A 495 23.38 15.76 -12.34
C VAL A 495 24.38 14.65 -12.70
N TYR A 496 25.63 14.81 -12.28
CA TYR A 496 26.73 13.89 -12.56
C TYR A 496 27.54 13.58 -11.29
N ASN A 497 27.95 12.33 -11.13
CA ASN A 497 28.80 11.82 -10.07
C ASN A 497 30.17 11.44 -10.65
N PHE A 498 31.18 12.22 -10.29
CA PHE A 498 32.57 12.11 -10.76
C PHE A 498 33.43 11.19 -9.86
N THR A 499 32.88 10.66 -8.76
CA THR A 499 33.63 9.86 -7.76
C THR A 499 34.33 8.64 -8.36
N ARG A 500 33.73 8.01 -9.39
CA ARG A 500 34.33 6.85 -10.09
C ARG A 500 35.39 7.23 -11.13
N SER A 501 35.29 8.41 -11.73
CA SER A 501 36.17 8.88 -12.81
C SER A 501 37.28 9.83 -12.32
N GLY A 502 37.20 10.29 -11.07
CA GLY A 502 38.25 11.02 -10.35
C GLY A 502 38.24 12.54 -10.53
N ALA A 503 39.03 13.23 -9.73
CA ALA A 503 39.36 14.64 -9.96
C ALA A 503 40.27 14.76 -11.20
N GLY A 504 40.05 15.76 -12.06
CA GLY A 504 40.80 15.88 -13.31
C GLY A 504 40.13 16.77 -14.35
N GLU A 505 40.70 16.78 -15.55
CA GLU A 505 40.13 17.50 -16.70
C GLU A 505 39.08 16.66 -17.42
N TYR A 506 37.92 17.25 -17.67
CA TYR A 506 36.82 16.68 -18.44
C TYR A 506 36.51 17.58 -19.63
N ASN A 507 36.29 16.96 -20.78
CA ASN A 507 35.71 17.60 -21.95
C ASN A 507 34.18 17.57 -21.80
N PHE A 508 33.53 18.72 -21.94
CA PHE A 508 32.09 18.89 -21.93
C PHE A 508 31.64 19.30 -23.34
N SER A 509 30.77 18.49 -23.94
CA SER A 509 30.09 18.77 -25.21
C SER A 509 28.57 18.75 -24.96
N ALA A 510 27.82 19.67 -25.55
CA ALA A 510 26.36 19.62 -25.48
C ALA A 510 25.79 18.46 -26.32
N SER A 511 24.62 17.94 -25.95
CA SER A 511 23.78 17.19 -26.88
C SER A 511 23.38 18.11 -28.04
N ASN A 512 23.63 17.69 -29.28
CA ASN A 512 23.54 18.56 -30.45
C ASN A 512 22.39 18.23 -31.41
N ILE A 513 21.60 17.20 -31.12
CA ILE A 513 20.36 16.94 -31.86
C ILE A 513 19.24 17.70 -31.17
N LEU A 514 18.60 18.62 -31.91
CA LEU A 514 17.46 19.41 -31.45
C LEU A 514 16.23 19.05 -32.30
N GLN A 515 15.04 19.11 -31.70
CA GLN A 515 13.78 18.98 -32.44
C GLN A 515 13.24 20.36 -32.84
N TYR A 516 12.67 20.48 -34.03
CA TYR A 516 12.07 21.70 -34.56
C TYR A 516 10.76 21.41 -35.30
N VAL A 517 9.93 22.44 -35.48
CA VAL A 517 8.70 22.36 -36.28
C VAL A 517 9.00 22.75 -37.73
N ASP A 518 8.71 21.86 -38.68
CA ASP A 518 8.90 22.08 -40.12
C ASP A 518 7.79 22.95 -40.74
N GLU A 519 7.95 23.29 -42.02
CA GLU A 519 6.98 24.07 -42.81
C GLU A 519 5.59 23.42 -42.89
N ASN A 520 5.49 22.11 -42.66
CA ASN A 520 4.25 21.33 -42.66
C ASN A 520 3.60 21.24 -41.27
N GLY A 521 4.17 21.89 -40.24
CA GLY A 521 3.71 21.82 -38.87
C GLY A 521 4.03 20.49 -38.17
N ARG A 522 5.06 19.77 -38.60
CA ARG A 522 5.49 18.47 -38.07
C ARG A 522 6.83 18.58 -37.34
N LEU A 523 7.12 17.62 -36.47
CA LEU A 523 8.43 17.54 -35.83
C LEU A 523 9.47 16.95 -36.77
N ALA A 524 10.61 17.63 -36.87
CA ALA A 524 11.83 17.19 -37.54
C ALA A 524 13.04 17.38 -36.61
N ALA A 525 14.15 16.72 -36.92
CA ALA A 525 15.39 16.83 -36.15
C ALA A 525 16.43 17.64 -36.92
N ILE A 526 17.11 18.57 -36.23
CA ILE A 526 18.25 19.32 -36.74
C ILE A 526 19.49 19.01 -35.91
N THR A 527 20.63 18.81 -36.58
CA THR A 527 21.92 18.59 -35.92
C THR A 527 22.68 19.92 -35.86
N ALA A 528 22.90 20.41 -34.65
CA ALA A 528 23.63 21.63 -34.36
C ALA A 528 25.15 21.40 -34.31
N GLU A 529 25.90 22.46 -34.61
CA GLU A 529 27.38 22.49 -34.59
C GLU A 529 27.85 22.88 -33.19
N THR A 530 28.73 22.09 -32.55
CA THR A 530 29.06 22.24 -31.12
C THR A 530 30.53 22.48 -30.82
N THR A 531 30.75 23.37 -29.85
CA THR A 531 32.07 23.60 -29.23
C THR A 531 32.24 22.72 -27.99
N THR A 532 33.43 22.17 -27.79
CA THR A 532 33.75 21.32 -26.65
C THR A 532 34.69 22.04 -25.69
N ASN A 533 34.26 22.25 -24.44
CA ASN A 533 35.03 22.97 -23.43
C ASN A 533 35.76 21.99 -22.51
N LYS A 534 36.90 22.43 -21.96
CA LYS A 534 37.62 21.70 -20.91
C LYS A 534 37.38 22.37 -19.57
N LEU A 535 36.96 21.57 -18.58
CA LEU A 535 36.78 22.02 -17.20
C LEU A 535 37.49 21.04 -16.26
N ARG A 536 38.20 21.58 -15.26
CA ARG A 536 38.90 20.80 -14.24
C ARG A 536 38.01 20.64 -13.02
N ILE A 537 37.59 19.42 -12.74
CA ILE A 537 36.76 19.05 -11.58
C ILE A 537 37.65 18.63 -10.41
N GLY A 538 37.33 19.12 -9.22
CA GLY A 538 38.02 18.83 -7.95
C GLY A 538 37.14 19.18 -6.75
N GLY A 539 37.63 18.96 -5.53
CA GLY A 539 36.81 19.11 -4.32
C GLY A 539 35.85 17.92 -4.14
N SER A 540 34.58 18.19 -3.83
CA SER A 540 33.58 17.13 -3.65
C SER A 540 33.13 16.56 -5.00
N LEU A 541 33.61 15.36 -5.36
CA LEU A 541 33.32 14.71 -6.66
C LEU A 541 31.88 14.19 -6.80
N VAL A 542 31.02 14.47 -5.83
CA VAL A 542 29.57 14.23 -5.86
C VAL A 542 28.86 15.28 -5.01
N ALA A 543 27.70 15.75 -5.48
CA ALA A 543 26.77 16.56 -4.73
C ALA A 543 25.47 15.77 -4.53
N LEU A 544 25.24 15.26 -3.31
CA LEU A 544 24.04 14.50 -2.98
C LEU A 544 22.85 15.46 -2.82
N ARG A 545 21.96 15.47 -3.82
CA ARG A 545 20.73 16.29 -3.84
C ARG A 545 19.78 15.92 -2.70
N HIS A 546 19.74 14.63 -2.36
CA HIS A 546 18.92 14.09 -1.29
C HIS A 546 19.82 13.78 -0.08
N LYS A 547 19.74 14.62 0.97
CA LYS A 547 20.42 14.36 2.26
C LYS A 547 19.82 13.18 3.02
N GLU A 548 18.57 12.83 2.74
CA GLU A 548 17.97 11.57 3.18
C GLU A 548 18.64 10.42 2.43
N LYS A 549 19.33 9.52 3.16
CA LYS A 549 19.79 8.25 2.58
C LYS A 549 18.54 7.47 2.12
N PRO A 550 18.40 7.13 0.82
CA PRO A 550 17.37 6.21 0.38
C PRO A 550 17.71 4.84 0.95
N SER A 551 17.14 4.52 2.12
CA SER A 551 17.39 3.24 2.75
C SER A 551 16.87 2.14 1.84
N ARG A 552 17.56 0.99 1.76
CA ARG A 552 16.99 -0.21 1.11
C ARG A 552 15.65 -0.64 1.73
N ARG A 553 15.32 -0.13 2.94
CA ARG A 553 14.02 -0.24 3.61
C ARG A 553 12.88 0.57 2.98
N ALA A 554 13.15 1.59 2.15
CA ALA A 554 12.10 2.30 1.41
C ALA A 554 11.39 1.35 0.44
N MET A 555 12.19 0.58 -0.30
CA MET A 555 11.80 -0.50 -1.20
C MET A 555 11.35 -1.80 -0.48
N LEU A 556 11.28 -1.79 0.87
CA LEU A 556 10.70 -2.88 1.67
C LEU A 556 9.30 -2.54 2.23
N ARG A 557 8.74 -1.37 1.89
CA ARG A 557 7.28 -1.18 1.91
C ARG A 557 6.68 -2.08 0.81
N ARG A 558 5.47 -2.61 1.01
CA ARG A 558 4.71 -3.32 -0.02
C ARG A 558 3.45 -2.56 -0.44
N ASP A 559 3.36 -1.30 -0.03
CA ASP A 559 2.19 -0.45 -0.16
C ASP A 559 2.54 0.81 -0.94
N ILE A 560 1.60 1.26 -1.76
CA ILE A 560 1.76 2.46 -2.60
C ILE A 560 1.82 3.71 -1.71
N GLY A 561 2.90 4.48 -1.85
CA GLY A 561 3.03 5.80 -1.24
C GLY A 561 2.40 6.89 -2.11
N TYR A 562 1.93 7.97 -1.48
CA TYR A 562 1.33 9.11 -2.19
C TYR A 562 1.85 10.44 -1.62
N SER A 563 2.19 11.37 -2.50
CA SER A 563 2.57 12.75 -2.20
C SER A 563 1.74 13.71 -3.07
N GLY A 564 1.09 14.71 -2.46
CA GLY A 564 0.21 15.67 -3.17
C GLY A 564 -1.11 15.10 -3.76
N CYS A 565 -1.27 13.79 -3.89
CA CYS A 565 -2.37 13.18 -4.64
C CYS A 565 -3.77 13.27 -3.98
N SER A 566 -4.78 13.56 -4.80
CA SER A 566 -6.21 13.41 -4.47
C SER A 566 -6.66 11.94 -4.45
N GLU A 567 -7.85 11.64 -3.88
CA GLU A 567 -8.40 10.28 -3.84
C GLU A 567 -8.67 9.68 -5.24
N ALA A 568 -9.06 10.52 -6.22
CA ALA A 568 -9.22 10.10 -7.60
C ALA A 568 -7.89 9.66 -8.22
N GLN A 569 -6.84 10.47 -8.06
CA GLN A 569 -5.48 10.15 -8.50
C GLN A 569 -4.94 8.89 -7.81
N LYS A 570 -5.18 8.72 -6.50
CA LYS A 570 -4.81 7.49 -5.75
C LYS A 570 -5.45 6.24 -6.36
N SER A 571 -6.73 6.31 -6.72
CA SER A 571 -7.44 5.20 -7.39
C SER A 571 -6.83 4.89 -8.77
N GLN A 572 -6.55 5.92 -9.58
CA GLN A 572 -5.91 5.78 -10.89
C GLN A 572 -4.47 5.22 -10.82
N ILE A 573 -3.68 5.66 -9.84
CA ILE A 573 -2.33 5.14 -9.55
C ILE A 573 -2.43 3.68 -9.11
N SER A 574 -3.30 3.36 -8.15
CA SER A 574 -3.46 1.98 -7.65
C SER A 574 -3.83 1.02 -8.77
N THR A 575 -4.76 1.41 -9.64
CA THR A 575 -5.17 0.62 -10.81
C THR A 575 -3.99 0.42 -11.77
N ALA A 576 -3.30 1.51 -12.15
CA ALA A 576 -2.16 1.46 -13.06
C ALA A 576 -0.96 0.68 -12.50
N ALA A 577 -0.69 0.76 -11.19
CA ALA A 577 0.41 0.07 -10.53
C ALA A 577 0.19 -1.46 -10.47
N ASN A 578 -1.06 -1.91 -10.29
CA ASN A 578 -1.39 -3.33 -10.37
C ASN A 578 -1.20 -3.87 -11.80
N PHE A 579 -1.69 -3.15 -12.82
CA PHE A 579 -1.44 -3.51 -14.23
C PHE A 579 0.04 -3.43 -14.62
N ALA A 580 0.83 -2.51 -14.03
CA ALA A 580 2.27 -2.44 -14.25
C ALA A 580 3.01 -3.68 -13.70
N ASN A 581 2.64 -4.15 -12.49
CA ASN A 581 3.13 -5.43 -11.97
C ASN A 581 2.73 -6.61 -12.88
N GLU A 582 1.50 -6.62 -13.40
CA GLU A 582 1.04 -7.66 -14.33
C GLU A 582 1.87 -7.65 -15.63
N TYR A 583 2.16 -6.47 -16.19
CA TYR A 583 3.02 -6.31 -17.36
C TYR A 583 4.45 -6.83 -17.11
N VAL A 584 5.01 -6.56 -15.93
CA VAL A 584 6.35 -7.05 -15.52
C VAL A 584 6.35 -8.56 -15.33
N ALA A 585 5.31 -9.12 -14.70
CA ALA A 585 5.14 -10.56 -14.53
C ALA A 585 5.00 -11.29 -15.89
N ASN A 586 4.15 -10.78 -16.78
CA ASN A 586 3.92 -11.33 -18.12
C ASN A 586 5.18 -11.19 -19.01
N ALA A 587 5.91 -10.07 -18.94
CA ALA A 587 7.19 -9.91 -19.61
C ALA A 587 8.24 -10.89 -19.08
N THR A 588 8.32 -11.06 -17.75
CA THR A 588 9.24 -12.02 -17.10
C THR A 588 8.91 -13.47 -17.48
N ALA A 589 7.64 -13.86 -17.53
CA ALA A 589 7.21 -15.18 -17.97
C ALA A 589 7.59 -15.45 -19.44
N TYR A 590 7.36 -14.49 -20.32
CA TYR A 590 7.78 -14.54 -21.73
C TYR A 590 9.31 -14.62 -21.90
N LEU A 591 10.08 -13.81 -21.16
CA LEU A 591 11.55 -13.85 -21.17
C LEU A 591 12.14 -15.11 -20.49
N ARG A 592 11.30 -15.94 -19.84
CA ARG A 592 11.68 -17.26 -19.32
C ARG A 592 11.30 -18.41 -20.27
N SER A 593 10.36 -18.22 -21.20
CA SER A 593 9.94 -19.25 -22.15
C SER A 593 10.68 -19.23 -23.49
N ILE A 594 11.39 -18.14 -23.81
CA ILE A 594 12.20 -18.03 -25.05
C ILE A 594 13.69 -18.29 -24.80
N SER A 595 14.36 -18.87 -25.80
CA SER A 595 15.82 -19.04 -25.85
C SER A 595 16.46 -18.42 -27.11
N THR A 596 15.64 -17.85 -28.00
CA THR A 596 16.02 -17.27 -29.29
C THR A 596 15.20 -16.01 -29.58
N GLY A 597 15.56 -15.27 -30.63
CA GLY A 597 14.83 -14.07 -31.05
C GLY A 597 13.46 -14.39 -31.63
N THR A 598 12.39 -14.04 -30.92
CA THR A 598 11.04 -13.98 -31.48
C THR A 598 10.68 -12.55 -31.87
N THR A 599 9.68 -12.37 -32.75
CA THR A 599 9.22 -11.05 -33.22
C THR A 599 9.00 -10.04 -32.10
N ARG A 600 8.42 -10.49 -30.96
CA ARG A 600 8.18 -9.63 -29.78
C ARG A 600 9.48 -9.17 -29.11
N TYR A 601 10.53 -9.97 -29.10
CA TYR A 601 11.84 -9.56 -28.58
C TYR A 601 12.51 -8.59 -29.56
N THR A 602 12.53 -8.95 -30.85
CA THR A 602 13.26 -8.17 -31.86
C THR A 602 12.63 -6.81 -32.16
N GLN A 603 11.31 -6.68 -32.00
CA GLN A 603 10.60 -5.40 -32.05
C GLN A 603 11.10 -4.40 -30.99
N TRP A 604 11.49 -4.88 -29.80
CA TRP A 604 11.76 -4.04 -28.63
C TRP A 604 13.24 -3.92 -28.26
N PHE A 605 14.04 -4.94 -28.56
CA PHE A 605 15.45 -5.04 -28.15
C PHE A 605 16.41 -5.33 -29.31
N GLY A 606 15.92 -5.20 -30.55
CA GLY A 606 16.66 -5.47 -31.78
C GLY A 606 17.02 -6.94 -31.97
N THR A 607 17.94 -7.22 -32.90
CA THR A 607 18.48 -8.57 -33.17
C THR A 607 18.80 -9.32 -31.87
N PHE A 608 18.53 -10.63 -31.80
CA PHE A 608 18.84 -11.41 -30.60
C PHE A 608 20.34 -11.50 -30.35
N ASP A 609 20.73 -11.23 -29.11
CA ASP A 609 22.08 -11.39 -28.56
C ASP A 609 21.91 -11.95 -27.14
N SER A 610 22.66 -12.98 -26.80
CA SER A 610 22.57 -13.66 -25.50
C SER A 610 22.91 -12.73 -24.32
N THR A 611 23.82 -11.77 -24.51
CA THR A 611 24.25 -10.85 -23.45
C THR A 611 23.15 -9.83 -23.14
N ARG A 612 22.62 -9.16 -24.18
CA ARG A 612 21.48 -8.24 -24.05
C ARG A 612 20.21 -8.95 -23.61
N PHE A 613 19.96 -10.17 -24.05
CA PHE A 613 18.83 -10.97 -23.58
C PHE A 613 18.92 -11.26 -22.07
N GLY A 614 20.09 -11.68 -21.59
CA GLY A 614 20.34 -11.88 -20.15
C GLY A 614 20.15 -10.59 -19.35
N THR A 615 20.62 -9.46 -19.87
CA THR A 615 20.46 -8.13 -19.27
C THR A 615 18.99 -7.71 -19.19
N VAL A 616 18.25 -7.80 -20.30
CA VAL A 616 16.81 -7.47 -20.37
C VAL A 616 15.99 -8.34 -19.41
N LYS A 617 16.27 -9.65 -19.37
CA LYS A 617 15.63 -10.59 -18.44
C LYS A 617 15.89 -10.19 -16.99
N LEU A 618 17.16 -9.96 -16.61
CA LEU A 618 17.53 -9.53 -15.26
C LEU A 618 16.82 -8.24 -14.85
N HIS A 619 16.65 -7.28 -15.77
CA HIS A 619 15.99 -6.01 -15.46
C HIS A 619 14.50 -6.18 -15.17
N PHE A 620 13.76 -7.00 -15.93
CA PHE A 620 12.36 -7.32 -15.59
C PHE A 620 12.25 -8.15 -14.30
N GLU A 621 13.20 -9.08 -14.06
CA GLU A 621 13.26 -9.87 -12.82
C GLU A 621 13.57 -9.01 -11.58
N ASN A 622 14.34 -7.93 -11.72
CA ASN A 622 14.59 -6.95 -10.66
C ASN A 622 13.38 -6.05 -10.38
N ILE A 623 12.73 -5.50 -11.43
CA ILE A 623 11.55 -4.63 -11.29
C ILE A 623 10.40 -5.34 -10.55
N GLY A 624 10.26 -6.66 -10.73
CA GLY A 624 9.47 -7.54 -9.86
C GLY A 624 8.04 -7.06 -9.58
N THR A 625 7.84 -6.44 -8.40
CA THR A 625 6.57 -5.87 -7.96
C THR A 625 6.68 -4.40 -7.51
N ASP A 626 7.67 -3.67 -8.03
CA ASP A 626 8.05 -2.33 -7.55
C ASP A 626 6.98 -1.25 -7.74
N ALA A 627 6.08 -1.45 -8.71
CA ALA A 627 5.00 -0.50 -8.97
C ALA A 627 4.08 -0.34 -7.74
N THR A 628 3.84 -1.41 -6.99
CA THR A 628 2.99 -1.40 -5.79
C THR A 628 3.72 -1.05 -4.48
N SER A 629 5.05 -0.95 -4.49
CA SER A 629 5.88 -0.52 -3.34
C SER A 629 6.44 0.91 -3.49
N SER A 630 6.22 1.53 -4.64
CA SER A 630 6.69 2.89 -4.94
C SER A 630 5.81 3.99 -4.34
N THR A 631 6.41 5.15 -4.10
CA THR A 631 5.73 6.41 -3.78
C THR A 631 5.52 7.22 -5.05
N TYR A 632 4.29 7.68 -5.27
CA TYR A 632 3.93 8.53 -6.40
C TYR A 632 3.62 9.94 -5.94
N ASP A 633 4.20 10.92 -6.61
CA ASP A 633 4.03 12.35 -6.35
C ASP A 633 3.22 13.00 -7.46
N CYS A 634 2.09 13.61 -7.10
CA CYS A 634 1.14 14.22 -8.01
C CYS A 634 1.34 15.75 -8.18
N GLY A 635 2.50 16.29 -7.75
CA GLY A 635 2.78 17.73 -7.81
C GLY A 635 3.30 18.26 -9.15
N CYS A 636 3.43 17.42 -10.18
CA CYS A 636 3.92 17.84 -11.50
C CYS A 636 2.76 18.25 -12.42
N THR A 637 2.78 19.48 -12.93
CA THR A 637 1.71 20.07 -13.76
C THR A 637 2.10 20.23 -15.24
N GLN A 638 2.99 19.36 -15.74
CA GLN A 638 3.67 19.54 -17.03
C GLN A 638 2.91 18.82 -18.15
N SER A 639 2.34 19.58 -19.08
CA SER A 639 1.32 19.17 -20.05
C SER A 639 1.71 17.99 -20.95
N ALA A 640 2.91 18.04 -21.53
CA ALA A 640 3.44 17.02 -22.45
C ALA A 640 4.29 15.93 -21.76
N THR A 641 4.40 15.97 -20.43
CA THR A 641 5.17 15.00 -19.63
C THR A 641 4.23 13.98 -19.00
N TYR A 642 4.63 12.70 -19.03
CA TYR A 642 3.93 11.62 -18.34
C TYR A 642 4.41 11.48 -16.90
N ALA A 643 5.71 11.26 -16.73
CA ALA A 643 6.31 11.02 -15.43
C ALA A 643 7.83 11.30 -15.44
N TYR A 644 8.45 11.34 -14.26
CA TYR A 644 9.90 11.39 -14.12
C TYR A 644 10.40 10.79 -12.79
N VAL A 645 11.68 10.41 -12.75
CA VAL A 645 12.38 9.88 -11.56
C VAL A 645 13.80 10.43 -11.42
N TYR A 646 14.35 10.36 -10.21
CA TYR A 646 15.79 10.43 -9.96
C TYR A 646 16.35 9.01 -9.81
N GLN A 647 17.40 8.66 -10.57
CA GLN A 647 17.87 7.28 -10.67
C GLN A 647 18.39 6.69 -9.34
N ASP A 648 18.89 7.56 -8.47
CA ASP A 648 19.43 7.25 -7.14
C ASP A 648 18.36 7.24 -6.02
N ARG A 649 17.11 7.59 -6.32
CA ARG A 649 15.97 7.62 -5.39
C ARG A 649 14.95 6.50 -5.70
N PRO A 650 15.32 5.21 -5.57
CA PRO A 650 14.48 4.08 -5.95
C PRO A 650 13.13 4.08 -5.24
N GLY A 651 12.07 3.79 -6.01
CA GLY A 651 10.70 3.75 -5.51
C GLY A 651 10.08 5.14 -5.25
N TYR A 652 10.52 6.20 -5.93
CA TYR A 652 9.87 7.51 -5.90
C TYR A 652 9.68 8.06 -7.32
N VAL A 653 8.43 8.18 -7.76
CA VAL A 653 8.01 8.57 -9.12
C VAL A 653 7.18 9.85 -9.06
N TYR A 654 7.47 10.80 -9.92
CA TYR A 654 6.67 12.02 -10.10
C TYR A 654 5.76 11.85 -11.31
N LEU A 655 4.47 12.13 -11.18
CA LEU A 655 3.44 11.95 -12.20
C LEU A 655 2.93 13.31 -12.68
N CYS A 656 2.94 13.50 -14.00
CA CYS A 656 2.64 14.75 -14.70
C CYS A 656 1.35 14.60 -15.56
N GLU A 657 0.91 15.66 -16.22
CA GLU A 657 -0.45 15.74 -16.79
C GLU A 657 -0.76 14.71 -17.91
N ALA A 658 0.22 14.34 -18.72
CA ALA A 658 -0.01 13.32 -19.76
C ALA A 658 -0.33 11.94 -19.17
N PHE A 659 0.10 11.64 -17.94
CA PHE A 659 -0.29 10.41 -17.24
C PHE A 659 -1.79 10.40 -16.90
N TRP A 660 -2.36 11.52 -16.42
CA TRP A 660 -3.79 11.57 -16.03
C TRP A 660 -4.74 11.41 -17.23
N SER A 661 -4.33 11.88 -18.41
CA SER A 661 -5.09 11.72 -19.65
C SER A 661 -4.94 10.34 -20.32
N ALA A 662 -3.96 9.54 -19.90
CA ALA A 662 -3.69 8.23 -20.49
C ALA A 662 -4.65 7.12 -20.04
N LEU A 663 -4.84 6.12 -20.91
CA LEU A 663 -5.55 4.88 -20.61
C LEU A 663 -4.81 4.08 -19.53
N ASP A 664 -5.52 3.25 -18.76
CA ASP A 664 -4.90 2.37 -17.75
C ASP A 664 -3.91 1.36 -18.37
N VAL A 665 -4.23 0.85 -19.55
CA VAL A 665 -3.53 -0.23 -20.26
C VAL A 665 -3.37 0.08 -21.77
N GLY A 666 -2.38 -0.53 -22.42
CA GLY A 666 -2.06 -0.32 -23.85
C GLY A 666 -0.82 0.54 -24.10
N SER A 667 -0.65 1.01 -25.34
CA SER A 667 0.42 1.95 -25.72
C SER A 667 0.30 3.26 -24.95
N ASP A 668 1.44 3.75 -24.44
CA ASP A 668 1.57 4.97 -23.64
C ASP A 668 0.56 5.10 -22.48
N SER A 669 0.15 3.96 -21.94
CA SER A 669 -0.75 3.84 -20.80
C SER A 669 -0.11 4.27 -19.49
N ARG A 670 -0.95 4.48 -18.47
CA ARG A 670 -0.51 4.67 -17.08
C ARG A 670 0.29 3.47 -16.57
N ALA A 671 -0.15 2.23 -16.84
CA ALA A 671 0.63 1.04 -16.49
C ALA A 671 2.00 1.01 -17.20
N GLY A 672 2.03 1.21 -18.53
CA GLY A 672 3.28 1.23 -19.30
C GLY A 672 4.24 2.34 -18.88
N THR A 673 3.70 3.51 -18.49
CA THR A 673 4.48 4.61 -17.91
C THR A 673 5.12 4.22 -16.58
N ILE A 674 4.37 3.57 -15.68
CA ILE A 674 4.95 3.12 -14.41
C ILE A 674 6.09 2.12 -14.64
N VAL A 675 5.93 1.14 -15.55
CA VAL A 675 7.02 0.19 -15.87
C VAL A 675 8.25 0.91 -16.46
N HIS A 676 8.06 1.92 -17.30
CA HIS A 676 9.14 2.76 -17.81
C HIS A 676 9.91 3.45 -16.67
N GLU A 677 9.21 4.11 -15.74
CA GLU A 677 9.86 4.79 -14.60
C GLU A 677 10.56 3.82 -13.64
N GLN A 678 9.99 2.63 -13.37
CA GLN A 678 10.67 1.61 -12.55
C GLN A 678 11.99 1.13 -13.17
N SER A 679 12.10 1.12 -14.49
CA SER A 679 13.30 0.65 -15.22
C SER A 679 14.49 1.60 -15.13
N HIS A 680 14.24 2.88 -14.80
CA HIS A 680 15.28 3.91 -14.64
C HIS A 680 16.02 3.84 -13.30
N PHE A 681 15.52 3.13 -12.29
CA PHE A 681 16.17 3.09 -10.98
C PHE A 681 17.46 2.23 -10.99
N VAL A 682 18.50 2.68 -10.28
CA VAL A 682 19.81 1.99 -10.24
C VAL A 682 19.72 0.56 -9.70
N VAL A 683 18.80 0.29 -8.78
CA VAL A 683 18.52 -1.05 -8.24
C VAL A 683 17.99 -2.03 -9.29
N ASN A 684 17.34 -1.52 -10.33
CA ASN A 684 16.72 -2.31 -11.40
C ASN A 684 17.61 -2.46 -12.63
N GLY A 685 18.85 -1.97 -12.56
CA GLY A 685 19.90 -2.14 -13.58
C GLY A 685 20.02 -0.98 -14.57
N VAL A 686 19.20 0.06 -14.45
CA VAL A 686 19.15 1.22 -15.38
C VAL A 686 18.94 0.78 -16.83
N LEU A 687 17.72 0.34 -17.15
CA LEU A 687 17.34 0.10 -18.54
C LEU A 687 16.68 1.34 -19.13
N MET A 688 17.22 1.87 -20.22
CA MET A 688 16.52 2.88 -21.02
C MET A 688 15.48 2.19 -21.90
N ILE A 689 14.36 1.73 -21.31
CA ILE A 689 13.29 1.09 -22.09
C ILE A 689 12.52 2.16 -22.87
N MET A 690 12.64 2.17 -24.19
CA MET A 690 11.83 3.00 -25.09
C MET A 690 10.39 2.46 -25.18
N PHE A 691 9.61 2.57 -24.10
CA PHE A 691 8.19 2.20 -24.08
C PHE A 691 7.32 3.32 -24.69
N THR A 692 7.24 3.33 -26.02
CA THR A 692 6.37 4.21 -26.84
C THR A 692 5.43 3.44 -27.79
N ALA A 693 5.28 2.12 -27.62
CA ALA A 693 4.15 1.35 -28.18
C ALA A 693 3.92 0.03 -27.39
N GLN A 694 2.99 -0.80 -27.87
CA GLN A 694 2.46 -1.97 -27.16
C GLN A 694 3.51 -2.97 -26.64
N LEU A 695 3.37 -3.34 -25.37
CA LEU A 695 3.33 -4.75 -25.01
C LEU A 695 1.96 -5.30 -25.45
N PRO A 696 1.86 -6.17 -26.46
CA PRO A 696 0.59 -6.83 -26.74
C PRO A 696 0.30 -7.80 -25.60
N LEU A 697 -0.87 -7.64 -24.98
CA LEU A 697 -1.59 -8.78 -24.42
C LEU A 697 -2.05 -9.61 -25.62
N ALA A 698 -1.21 -10.56 -26.03
CA ALA A 698 -1.61 -11.59 -26.99
C ALA A 698 -2.58 -12.54 -26.28
N TYR A 699 -3.61 -12.96 -27.02
CA TYR A 699 -4.56 -14.00 -26.64
C TYR A 699 -3.85 -15.35 -26.40
#